data_AF-A0A0M3HR79-F1
#
_entry.id   AF-A0A0M3HR79-F1
#
_cell.length_a   1.000
_cell.length_b   1.000
_cell.length_c   1.000
_cell.angle_alpha   90.00
_cell.angle_beta   90.00
_cell.angle_gamma   90.00
#
_symmetry.space_group_name_H-M   'P 1'
#
loop_
_entity.id
_entity.type
_entity.pdbx_description
1 polymer ?
#
loop_
_entity_poly.entity_id
_entity_poly.type
_entity_poly.pdbx_seq_one_letter_code
_entity_poly.pdbx_strand_id
1 'polypeptide(L)'
;MASSSTPTSIGSSGYGTLTRSAACNKIAQKTNSAFGSSLMVCYHIFSLKIPRIAMYLGCTVWIVDMIQIDDWLQRCKVDVKTCKMNREDHERERLRWQQKLDETESRLAEAEIINSEMNQLKAELNKRIVEMERNQKPLIEQNRRLSERNRLLQNEIKKGEQRLCHSQDDFLTLKDGYERLMKENQSLKEKRAFPEKLEELDRYRNQVLEYSKCITALRQSALEKDRRYEMLVQKFKRLRKCVLSRRHGDNDDDRQSSFGGSDCSAESSISLDTITENFGESLEKDIESNYQQLAREHDELQRALSALKMNTVAYGDEQILRDQLLCAQTTISQQQRLIEQHTAQSDNAVDLLATITRLQDQIIGLQAKCERLERELSDTKENNELLEFQLLENNENMKHELEESLAKKEGIDKVTETDKWIPEEECDLSDQIPTTLTFDQTCDLKRDLLDLKKLAYLDDFQRSIAHRAQLFIEFLENQMLEVEAKNNLQMRNYEAKEAEREKLINELQAQIDESYSKQKKKKELQIEVENLRKNIAEMENEKQKLLQTITDNTMEVEKQKESLLKENTAKIAEIENAKEALSNRVAEIEREKDSLLRRIAETENETNELKKCKDQMHSQNQKLLKQMDEVQNEKTALMKAVVDAEMKQQKLFILEIEPFFKLNDEVNNLSKELGKLRYCLQQKDELIANEKKLQNDLKSNVDEVSKNHQRVVEELKATTVAQKEELEIAKDKLSQLRREKVAVEQENAKLLEDLSAMEEENQKLKDDIRPPIKTQLERRFEESRYRLNCALQTVHEYEDEIVKLRRQLAEFETKLEDRSKIESDFAQLREYSQQLEKQFATQSHLIDALKEKIIQHKKFTDFLSAATDDGEHSCEDIEEKLERFCESQQDEGNRESTNLLRRLIRVRPYNSADSGEWLSNSSEALASLDERHDLSDDDIEAARRKQIIKNTRG
;
A
#
# COMPACT_ATOMS: atom_id res chain seq x y z
N MET A 1 60.98 2.59 -37.56
CA MET A 1 59.88 1.73 -38.02
C MET A 1 58.81 1.79 -36.93
N ALA A 2 57.97 2.84 -36.97
CA ALA A 2 56.68 2.95 -37.67
C ALA A 2 55.55 2.52 -36.71
N SER A 3 55.01 3.45 -35.90
CA SER A 3 53.88 4.39 -36.18
C SER A 3 52.53 3.66 -36.07
N SER A 4 51.50 4.08 -35.33
CA SER A 4 50.91 5.42 -35.12
C SER A 4 49.87 5.32 -33.98
N SER A 5 49.87 6.13 -32.90
CA SER A 5 49.25 7.48 -32.76
C SER A 5 47.82 7.54 -33.31
N THR A 6 46.74 7.79 -32.55
CA THR A 6 46.26 9.04 -31.89
C THR A 6 44.72 8.86 -31.64
N PRO A 7 43.94 9.79 -31.05
CA PRO A 7 44.09 10.50 -29.78
C PRO A 7 42.76 10.58 -28.97
N THR A 8 42.85 10.66 -27.64
CA THR A 8 41.72 11.04 -26.78
C THR A 8 41.76 12.55 -26.57
N SER A 9 40.83 13.31 -27.16
CA SER A 9 40.69 14.75 -26.90
C SER A 9 39.33 15.10 -26.31
N ILE A 10 39.38 15.67 -25.10
CA ILE A 10 38.77 16.94 -24.70
C ILE A 10 37.31 17.20 -25.14
N GLY A 11 36.43 17.22 -24.14
CA GLY A 11 35.08 17.76 -24.23
C GLY A 11 34.57 18.19 -22.85
N SER A 12 35.28 19.13 -22.22
CA SER A 12 34.75 19.95 -21.12
C SER A 12 33.55 20.74 -21.65
N SER A 13 32.36 20.37 -21.20
CA SER A 13 31.14 21.18 -21.27
C SER A 13 30.62 21.23 -19.83
N GLY A 14 30.91 22.26 -19.06
CA GLY A 14 30.28 23.55 -19.28
C GLY A 14 28.83 23.45 -18.82
N TYR A 15 28.61 23.28 -17.51
CA TYR A 15 27.29 23.49 -16.89
C TYR A 15 26.99 24.99 -16.96
N GLY A 16 26.58 25.44 -18.14
CA GLY A 16 25.88 26.69 -18.33
C GLY A 16 24.44 26.48 -17.89
N THR A 17 24.10 27.03 -16.72
CA THR A 17 22.73 27.31 -16.28
C THR A 17 22.07 28.26 -17.29
N LEU A 18 21.59 27.71 -18.39
CA LEU A 18 20.67 28.37 -19.29
C LEU A 18 19.29 28.37 -18.64
N THR A 19 18.98 29.51 -18.02
CA THR A 19 17.63 29.98 -17.70
C THR A 19 16.79 30.00 -18.98
N ARG A 20 16.20 28.85 -19.32
CA ARG A 20 15.21 28.77 -20.40
C ARG A 20 13.87 29.29 -19.89
N SER A 21 13.67 30.57 -20.17
CA SER A 21 12.45 31.09 -20.79
C SER A 21 11.13 30.77 -20.08
N ALA A 22 10.81 31.61 -19.10
CA ALA A 22 9.44 31.93 -18.70
C ALA A 22 8.70 32.75 -19.78
N ALA A 23 8.67 32.28 -21.04
CA ALA A 23 8.03 32.97 -22.16
C ALA A 23 7.03 32.10 -22.95
N CYS A 24 6.46 31.06 -22.34
CA CYS A 24 5.38 30.26 -22.94
C CYS A 24 4.06 30.25 -22.14
N ASN A 25 3.86 31.21 -21.22
CA ASN A 25 2.59 31.39 -20.49
C ASN A 25 1.90 32.74 -20.72
N LYS A 26 2.24 33.47 -21.79
CA LYS A 26 1.61 34.75 -22.14
C LYS A 26 0.81 34.79 -23.44
N ILE A 27 0.61 33.65 -24.11
CA ILE A 27 -0.19 33.58 -25.35
C ILE A 27 -1.47 32.74 -25.20
N ALA A 28 -1.63 31.95 -24.13
CA ALA A 28 -2.84 31.14 -23.89
C ALA A 28 -3.92 31.82 -23.01
N GLN A 29 -3.73 33.09 -22.63
CA GLN A 29 -4.69 33.83 -21.79
C GLN A 29 -5.32 35.06 -22.48
N LYS A 30 -5.14 35.20 -23.80
CA LYS A 30 -5.65 36.36 -24.57
C LYS A 30 -6.65 36.01 -25.68
N THR A 31 -7.07 34.76 -25.80
CA THR A 31 -8.06 34.31 -26.81
C THR A 31 -9.39 33.84 -26.23
N ASN A 32 -9.57 33.82 -24.90
CA ASN A 32 -10.84 33.49 -24.24
C ASN A 32 -11.59 34.69 -23.63
N SER A 33 -11.22 35.93 -23.98
CA SER A 33 -11.93 37.14 -23.53
C SER A 33 -12.47 38.02 -24.69
N ALA A 34 -12.51 37.52 -25.92
CA ALA A 34 -12.90 38.31 -27.10
C ALA A 34 -14.24 37.91 -27.74
N PHE A 35 -14.95 36.90 -27.22
CA PHE A 35 -16.28 36.51 -27.75
C PHE A 35 -17.45 36.65 -26.76
N GLY A 36 -17.21 37.26 -25.59
CA GLY A 36 -18.22 37.44 -24.54
C GLY A 36 -18.77 38.87 -24.36
N SER A 37 -18.35 39.84 -25.17
CA SER A 37 -18.59 41.27 -24.88
C SER A 37 -19.05 42.12 -26.06
N SER A 38 -19.54 41.50 -27.14
CA SER A 38 -20.09 42.23 -28.31
C SER A 38 -21.59 41.98 -28.56
N LEU A 39 -22.28 41.17 -27.74
CA LEU A 39 -23.71 40.90 -27.89
C LEU A 39 -24.60 41.48 -26.78
N MET A 40 -24.03 42.18 -25.79
CA MET A 40 -24.78 42.74 -24.65
C MET A 40 -24.82 44.28 -24.63
N VAL A 41 -24.65 44.93 -25.79
CA VAL A 41 -24.84 46.40 -25.93
C VAL A 41 -25.95 46.76 -26.94
N CYS A 42 -26.50 45.80 -27.69
CA CYS A 42 -27.61 46.07 -28.62
C CYS A 42 -29.02 45.76 -28.07
N TYR A 43 -29.16 45.24 -26.84
CA TYR A 43 -30.46 44.85 -26.27
C TYR A 43 -31.06 45.81 -25.23
N HIS A 44 -30.50 47.01 -25.07
CA HIS A 44 -31.04 48.02 -24.14
C HIS A 44 -31.33 49.41 -24.75
N ILE A 45 -31.37 49.53 -26.08
CA ILE A 45 -31.79 50.77 -26.79
C ILE A 45 -33.02 50.54 -27.71
N PHE A 46 -33.81 49.49 -27.49
CA PHE A 46 -35.02 49.25 -28.29
C PHE A 46 -36.29 48.94 -27.47
N SER A 47 -36.40 49.53 -26.28
CA SER A 47 -37.61 49.33 -25.46
C SER A 47 -38.23 50.59 -24.84
N LEU A 48 -37.80 51.80 -25.22
CA LEU A 48 -38.48 53.03 -24.79
C LEU A 48 -38.52 54.07 -25.91
N LYS A 49 -39.74 54.51 -26.24
CA LYS A 49 -40.16 55.64 -27.11
C LYS A 49 -40.19 55.45 -28.63
N ILE A 50 -41.13 54.64 -29.14
CA ILE A 50 -41.91 55.02 -30.34
C ILE A 50 -43.37 54.56 -30.19
N PRO A 51 -44.26 55.36 -29.57
CA PRO A 51 -45.68 55.29 -29.90
C PRO A 51 -46.27 56.65 -30.32
N ARG A 52 -45.48 57.56 -30.91
CA ARG A 52 -45.99 58.90 -31.30
C ARG A 52 -45.64 59.43 -32.69
N ILE A 53 -44.85 58.71 -33.51
CA ILE A 53 -44.46 59.21 -34.84
C ILE A 53 -45.26 58.56 -35.99
N ALA A 54 -45.88 57.38 -35.77
CA ALA A 54 -46.76 56.76 -36.78
C ALA A 54 -48.10 57.49 -36.96
N MET A 55 -48.53 58.33 -36.01
CA MET A 55 -49.75 59.14 -36.13
C MET A 55 -49.55 60.48 -36.87
N TYR A 56 -48.31 60.93 -37.11
CA TYR A 56 -48.04 62.21 -37.76
C TYR A 56 -47.58 62.08 -39.23
N LEU A 57 -47.05 60.92 -39.63
CA LEU A 57 -46.73 60.65 -41.04
C LEU A 57 -47.92 60.10 -41.84
N GLY A 58 -48.95 59.55 -41.16
CA GLY A 58 -50.23 59.22 -41.78
C GLY A 58 -51.07 60.44 -42.17
N CYS A 59 -50.89 61.59 -41.52
CA CYS A 59 -51.68 62.80 -41.81
C CYS A 59 -51.06 63.73 -42.87
N THR A 60 -49.79 63.56 -43.23
CA THR A 60 -49.13 64.42 -44.25
C THR A 60 -49.24 63.86 -45.66
N VAL A 61 -49.33 62.53 -45.80
CA VAL A 61 -49.63 61.88 -47.10
C VAL A 61 -51.08 62.15 -47.53
N TRP A 62 -52.02 62.15 -46.58
CA TRP A 62 -53.43 62.45 -46.87
C TRP A 62 -53.71 63.89 -47.30
N ILE A 63 -52.82 64.87 -47.00
CA ILE A 63 -53.00 66.27 -47.44
C ILE A 63 -52.43 66.48 -48.85
N VAL A 64 -51.37 65.77 -49.23
CA VAL A 64 -50.83 65.83 -50.61
C VAL A 64 -51.76 65.11 -51.59
N ASP A 65 -52.35 63.98 -51.17
CA ASP A 65 -53.34 63.26 -51.98
C ASP A 65 -54.67 64.02 -52.10
N MET A 66 -55.10 64.78 -51.08
CA MET A 66 -56.30 65.63 -51.18
C MET A 66 -56.14 66.78 -52.20
N ILE A 67 -54.95 67.36 -52.33
CA ILE A 67 -54.68 68.43 -53.30
C ILE A 67 -54.62 67.87 -54.74
N GLN A 68 -54.12 66.64 -54.93
CA GLN A 68 -54.17 65.97 -56.24
C GLN A 68 -55.59 65.50 -56.62
N ILE A 69 -56.44 65.17 -55.66
CA ILE A 69 -57.84 64.79 -55.89
C ILE A 69 -58.68 66.00 -56.33
N ASP A 70 -58.46 67.21 -55.79
CA ASP A 70 -59.17 68.42 -56.21
C ASP A 70 -58.76 68.89 -57.62
N ASP A 71 -57.49 68.72 -57.99
CA ASP A 71 -56.98 69.04 -59.35
C ASP A 71 -57.48 68.00 -60.38
N TRP A 72 -57.63 66.74 -59.97
CA TRP A 72 -58.26 65.68 -60.77
C TRP A 72 -59.78 65.89 -60.93
N LEU A 73 -60.49 66.31 -59.86
CA LEU A 73 -61.92 66.64 -59.91
C LEU A 73 -62.23 67.89 -60.75
N GLN A 74 -61.33 68.87 -60.81
CA GLN A 74 -61.46 70.00 -61.75
C GLN A 74 -61.25 69.59 -63.20
N ARG A 75 -60.30 68.69 -63.48
CA ARG A 75 -60.09 68.13 -64.84
C ARG A 75 -61.26 67.26 -65.31
N CYS A 76 -61.82 66.41 -64.45
CA CYS A 76 -62.98 65.59 -64.79
C CYS A 76 -64.27 66.40 -65.06
N LYS A 77 -64.43 67.61 -64.50
CA LYS A 77 -65.57 68.49 -64.81
C LYS A 77 -65.54 69.08 -66.22
N VAL A 78 -64.36 69.15 -66.86
CA VAL A 78 -64.21 69.72 -68.21
C VAL A 78 -64.53 68.69 -69.30
N ASP A 79 -64.28 67.40 -69.06
CA ASP A 79 -64.47 66.34 -70.08
C ASP A 79 -65.85 65.65 -70.06
N VAL A 80 -66.70 65.85 -69.03
CA VAL A 80 -68.04 65.23 -68.95
C VAL A 80 -69.04 65.82 -69.96
N LYS A 81 -68.71 66.92 -70.65
CA LYS A 81 -69.63 67.57 -71.60
C LYS A 81 -69.58 67.00 -73.02
N THR A 82 -68.74 65.99 -73.32
CA THR A 82 -68.56 65.52 -74.70
C THR A 82 -68.34 64.02 -74.85
N CYS A 83 -69.08 63.19 -74.11
CA CYS A 83 -69.24 61.77 -74.45
C CYS A 83 -70.64 61.30 -74.08
N LYS A 84 -71.54 61.24 -75.07
CA LYS A 84 -72.74 60.40 -74.98
C LYS A 84 -72.27 58.94 -75.18
N MET A 85 -71.69 58.35 -74.14
CA MET A 85 -71.52 56.90 -74.08
C MET A 85 -72.91 56.27 -74.05
N ASN A 86 -73.10 55.19 -74.80
CA ASN A 86 -74.38 54.50 -74.85
C ASN A 86 -74.65 53.87 -73.47
N ARG A 87 -75.91 53.68 -73.07
CA ARG A 87 -76.27 53.10 -71.76
C ARG A 87 -75.54 51.77 -71.49
N GLU A 88 -75.36 50.97 -72.53
CA GLU A 88 -74.61 49.71 -72.51
C GLU A 88 -73.13 49.90 -72.20
N ASP A 89 -72.49 50.97 -72.68
CA ASP A 89 -71.08 51.28 -72.37
C ASP A 89 -70.90 51.66 -70.90
N HIS A 90 -71.84 52.42 -70.34
CA HIS A 90 -71.85 52.75 -68.91
C HIS A 90 -72.05 51.52 -68.02
N GLU A 91 -72.89 50.57 -68.44
CA GLU A 91 -73.09 49.32 -67.72
C GLU A 91 -71.87 48.40 -67.84
N ARG A 92 -71.22 48.32 -69.01
CA ARG A 92 -69.94 47.61 -69.19
C ARG A 92 -68.82 48.20 -68.35
N GLU A 93 -68.69 49.52 -68.32
CA GLU A 93 -67.67 50.20 -67.52
C GLU A 93 -67.94 50.00 -66.02
N ARG A 94 -69.20 50.07 -65.58
CA ARG A 94 -69.58 49.77 -64.19
C ARG A 94 -69.22 48.33 -63.80
N LEU A 95 -69.49 47.36 -64.68
CA LEU A 95 -69.10 45.96 -64.45
C LEU A 95 -67.58 45.79 -64.39
N ARG A 96 -66.80 46.49 -65.23
CA ARG A 96 -65.33 46.50 -65.16
C ARG A 96 -64.82 47.06 -63.85
N TRP A 97 -65.40 48.17 -63.36
CA TRP A 97 -65.02 48.75 -62.07
C TRP A 97 -65.44 47.88 -60.89
N GLN A 98 -66.61 47.24 -60.97
CA GLN A 98 -67.04 46.27 -59.96
C GLN A 98 -66.08 45.08 -59.91
N GLN A 99 -65.71 44.51 -61.06
CA GLN A 99 -64.75 43.42 -61.13
C GLN A 99 -63.38 43.83 -60.55
N LYS A 100 -62.89 45.03 -60.86
CA LYS A 100 -61.65 45.56 -60.27
C LYS A 100 -61.76 45.73 -58.75
N LEU A 101 -62.91 46.16 -58.26
CA LEU A 101 -63.16 46.31 -56.82
C LEU A 101 -63.14 44.93 -56.15
N ASP A 102 -63.88 43.97 -56.70
CA ASP A 102 -63.93 42.58 -56.21
C ASP A 102 -62.52 41.94 -56.23
N GLU A 103 -61.72 42.18 -57.28
CA GLU A 103 -60.31 41.74 -57.38
C GLU A 103 -59.40 42.41 -56.35
N THR A 104 -59.65 43.68 -55.99
CA THR A 104 -58.91 44.34 -54.90
C THR A 104 -59.32 43.85 -53.52
N GLU A 105 -60.61 43.57 -53.32
CA GLU A 105 -61.12 42.99 -52.07
C GLU A 105 -60.61 41.57 -51.86
N SER A 106 -60.57 40.74 -52.91
CA SER A 106 -59.95 39.41 -52.86
C SER A 106 -58.48 39.49 -52.49
N ARG A 107 -57.71 40.39 -53.13
CA ARG A 107 -56.29 40.59 -52.79
C ARG A 107 -56.09 41.10 -51.38
N LEU A 108 -56.98 41.94 -50.86
CA LEU A 108 -56.91 42.41 -49.48
C LEU A 108 -57.17 41.25 -48.50
N ALA A 109 -58.18 40.42 -48.77
CA ALA A 109 -58.47 39.23 -47.95
C ALA A 109 -57.31 38.22 -47.97
N GLU A 110 -56.71 37.97 -49.14
CA GLU A 110 -55.49 37.14 -49.25
C GLU A 110 -54.32 37.72 -48.45
N ALA A 111 -54.11 39.04 -48.51
CA ALA A 111 -53.07 39.71 -47.73
C ALA A 111 -53.34 39.64 -46.21
N GLU A 112 -54.61 39.72 -45.77
CA GLU A 112 -54.99 39.53 -44.38
C GLU A 112 -54.72 38.11 -43.88
N ILE A 113 -55.01 37.09 -44.71
CA ILE A 113 -54.70 35.69 -44.42
C ILE A 113 -53.18 35.51 -44.27
N ILE A 114 -52.38 35.96 -45.24
CA ILE A 114 -50.91 35.87 -45.20
C ILE A 114 -50.36 36.58 -43.96
N ASN A 115 -50.89 37.74 -43.59
CA ASN A 115 -50.46 38.46 -42.41
C ASN A 115 -50.83 37.72 -41.11
N SER A 116 -51.99 37.05 -41.07
CA SER A 116 -52.38 36.20 -39.94
C SER A 116 -51.46 34.98 -39.79
N GLU A 117 -51.11 34.32 -40.90
CA GLU A 117 -50.17 33.20 -40.94
C GLU A 117 -48.76 33.62 -40.50
N MET A 118 -48.29 34.78 -40.97
CA MET A 118 -47.01 35.34 -40.56
C MET A 118 -46.96 35.60 -39.04
N ASN A 119 -48.06 36.09 -38.45
CA ASN A 119 -48.14 36.30 -37.01
C ASN A 119 -48.16 34.97 -36.22
N GLN A 120 -48.81 33.94 -36.74
CA GLN A 120 -48.77 32.60 -36.16
C GLN A 120 -47.37 32.00 -36.22
N LEU A 121 -46.69 32.07 -37.36
CA LEU A 121 -45.31 31.63 -37.53
C LEU A 121 -44.35 32.37 -36.58
N LYS A 122 -44.55 33.69 -36.42
CA LYS A 122 -43.76 34.49 -35.46
C LYS A 122 -43.99 34.04 -34.02
N ALA A 123 -45.23 33.73 -33.64
CA ALA A 123 -45.56 33.22 -32.31
C ALA A 123 -44.95 31.82 -32.07
N GLU A 124 -45.01 30.95 -33.08
CA GLU A 124 -44.45 29.61 -33.01
C GLU A 124 -42.91 29.63 -32.91
N LEU A 125 -42.24 30.46 -33.72
CA LEU A 125 -40.79 30.68 -33.62
C LEU A 125 -40.38 31.18 -32.24
N ASN A 126 -41.10 32.17 -31.69
CA ASN A 126 -40.82 32.66 -30.33
C ASN A 126 -41.00 31.58 -29.27
N LYS A 127 -42.06 30.76 -29.38
CA LYS A 127 -42.27 29.62 -28.48
C LYS A 127 -41.11 28.63 -28.56
N ARG A 128 -40.62 28.35 -29.77
CA ARG A 128 -39.50 27.44 -30.00
C ARG A 128 -38.17 28.01 -29.47
N ILE A 129 -37.94 29.31 -29.59
CA ILE A 129 -36.79 29.98 -28.98
C ILE A 129 -36.81 29.84 -27.45
N VAL A 130 -37.94 30.14 -26.80
CA VAL A 130 -38.07 30.01 -25.34
C VAL A 130 -37.88 28.55 -24.88
N GLU A 131 -38.38 27.58 -25.64
CA GLU A 131 -38.19 26.17 -25.36
C GLU A 131 -36.72 25.73 -25.51
N MET A 132 -36.03 26.18 -26.56
CA MET A 132 -34.58 25.96 -26.72
C MET A 132 -33.77 26.58 -25.59
N GLU A 133 -34.07 27.82 -25.19
CA GLU A 133 -33.41 28.48 -24.05
C GLU A 133 -33.66 27.73 -22.73
N ARG A 134 -34.89 27.23 -22.53
CA ARG A 134 -35.25 26.42 -21.36
C ARG A 134 -34.46 25.11 -21.31
N ASN A 135 -34.24 24.49 -22.47
CA ASN A 135 -33.47 23.24 -22.58
C ASN A 135 -31.95 23.45 -22.48
N GLN A 136 -31.44 24.61 -22.93
CA GLN A 136 -30.00 24.94 -22.84
C GLN A 136 -29.56 25.32 -21.42
N LYS A 137 -30.39 26.01 -20.64
CA LYS A 137 -30.07 26.42 -19.25
C LYS A 137 -29.56 25.28 -18.34
N PRO A 138 -30.21 24.10 -18.24
CA PRO A 138 -29.70 23.02 -17.41
C PRO A 138 -28.37 22.44 -17.93
N LEU A 139 -28.15 22.41 -19.25
CA LEU A 139 -26.89 21.95 -19.84
C LEU A 139 -25.74 22.92 -19.51
N ILE A 140 -25.99 24.23 -19.55
CA ILE A 140 -25.02 25.25 -19.15
C ILE A 140 -24.67 25.11 -17.66
N GLU A 141 -25.66 24.91 -16.80
CA GLU A 141 -25.42 24.72 -15.36
C GLU A 141 -24.70 23.40 -15.07
N GLN A 142 -25.00 22.32 -15.80
CA GLN A 142 -24.26 21.07 -15.70
C GLN A 142 -22.80 21.25 -16.13
N ASN A 143 -22.54 21.92 -17.26
CA ASN A 143 -21.18 22.23 -17.69
C ASN A 143 -20.42 23.12 -16.69
N ARG A 144 -21.11 24.06 -16.04
CA ARG A 144 -20.54 24.89 -14.98
C ARG A 144 -20.11 24.04 -13.78
N ARG A 145 -20.97 23.11 -13.33
CA ARG A 145 -20.65 22.18 -12.23
C ARG A 145 -19.52 21.22 -12.58
N LEU A 146 -19.49 20.71 -13.82
CA LEU A 146 -18.39 19.87 -14.31
C LEU A 146 -17.08 20.66 -14.34
N SER A 147 -17.10 21.92 -14.78
CA SER A 147 -15.93 22.79 -14.78
C SER A 147 -15.41 23.08 -13.36
N GLU A 148 -16.31 23.31 -12.39
CA GLU A 148 -15.97 23.46 -10.97
C GLU A 148 -15.33 22.19 -10.41
N ARG A 149 -15.90 21.02 -10.72
CA ARG A 149 -15.36 19.71 -10.31
C ARG A 149 -13.98 19.47 -10.93
N ASN A 150 -13.81 19.76 -12.21
CA ASN A 150 -12.51 19.64 -12.89
C ASN A 150 -11.46 20.56 -12.25
N ARG A 151 -11.85 21.78 -11.85
CA ARG A 151 -10.96 22.70 -11.13
C ARG A 151 -10.55 22.14 -9.76
N LEU A 152 -11.46 21.52 -9.02
CA LEU A 152 -11.14 20.86 -7.74
C LEU A 152 -10.21 19.67 -7.93
N LEU A 153 -10.49 18.80 -8.90
CA LEU A 153 -9.64 17.65 -9.24
C LEU A 153 -8.24 18.11 -9.69
N GLN A 154 -8.12 19.17 -10.49
CA GLN A 154 -6.81 19.74 -10.84
C GLN A 154 -6.04 20.26 -9.61
N ASN A 155 -6.74 20.83 -8.62
CA ASN A 155 -6.09 21.26 -7.38
C ASN A 155 -5.64 20.06 -6.52
N GLU A 156 -6.41 18.97 -6.51
CA GLU A 156 -6.03 17.73 -5.82
C GLU A 156 -4.85 17.04 -6.49
N ILE A 157 -4.83 16.98 -7.82
CA ILE A 157 -3.68 16.49 -8.59
C ILE A 157 -2.43 17.31 -8.24
N LYS A 158 -2.51 18.65 -8.26
CA LYS A 158 -1.38 19.51 -7.86
C LYS A 158 -0.91 19.26 -6.42
N LYS A 159 -1.82 19.00 -5.49
CA LYS A 159 -1.46 18.62 -4.11
C LYS A 159 -0.78 17.25 -4.06
N GLY A 160 -1.26 16.29 -4.85
CA GLY A 160 -0.63 14.98 -5.02
C GLY A 160 0.78 15.07 -5.59
N GLU A 161 0.96 15.84 -6.66
CA GLU A 161 2.27 16.12 -7.28
C GLU A 161 3.23 16.79 -6.30
N GLN A 162 2.75 17.76 -5.51
CA GLN A 162 3.56 18.38 -4.46
C GLN A 162 3.99 17.35 -3.41
N ARG A 163 3.08 16.51 -2.91
CA ARG A 163 3.43 15.45 -1.94
C ARG A 163 4.43 14.44 -2.52
N LEU A 164 4.28 14.09 -3.78
CA LEU A 164 5.23 13.22 -4.49
C LEU A 164 6.61 13.87 -4.56
N CYS A 165 6.69 15.15 -4.91
CA CYS A 165 7.96 15.90 -4.94
C CYS A 165 8.63 15.91 -3.56
N HIS A 166 7.89 16.19 -2.48
CA HIS A 166 8.45 16.13 -1.11
C HIS A 166 8.92 14.73 -0.75
N SER A 167 8.15 13.68 -1.08
CA SER A 167 8.57 12.29 -0.82
C SER A 167 9.80 11.88 -1.64
N GLN A 168 9.96 12.40 -2.85
CA GLN A 168 11.15 12.20 -3.67
C GLN A 168 12.37 12.90 -3.07
N ASP A 169 12.20 14.12 -2.56
CA ASP A 169 13.25 14.86 -1.86
C ASP A 169 13.65 14.17 -0.55
N ASP A 170 12.68 13.64 0.21
CA ASP A 170 12.93 12.84 1.42
C ASP A 170 13.69 11.55 1.09
N PHE A 171 13.31 10.86 0.01
CA PHE A 171 14.01 9.67 -0.45
C PHE A 171 15.45 9.97 -0.87
N LEU A 172 15.67 11.08 -1.61
CA LEU A 172 17.02 11.53 -1.95
C LEU A 172 17.83 11.84 -0.70
N THR A 173 17.23 12.52 0.28
CA THR A 173 17.88 12.84 1.56
C THR A 173 18.25 11.56 2.33
N LEU A 174 17.35 10.57 2.36
CA LEU A 174 17.60 9.29 3.02
C LEU A 174 18.67 8.48 2.30
N LYS A 175 18.66 8.47 0.96
CA LYS A 175 19.69 7.85 0.13
C LYS A 175 21.06 8.48 0.39
N ASP A 176 21.15 9.80 0.43
CA ASP A 176 22.38 10.53 0.77
C ASP A 176 22.85 10.25 2.22
N GLY A 177 21.91 10.02 3.13
CA GLY A 177 22.18 9.54 4.49
C GLY A 177 22.76 8.14 4.50
N TYR A 178 22.16 7.21 3.76
CA TYR A 178 22.62 5.83 3.62
C TYR A 178 23.99 5.75 2.96
N GLU A 179 24.23 6.50 1.86
CA GLU A 179 25.53 6.55 1.21
C GLU A 179 26.63 7.10 2.14
N ARG A 180 26.32 8.10 2.96
CA ARG A 180 27.24 8.59 4.01
C ARG A 180 27.55 7.51 5.03
N LEU A 181 26.53 6.82 5.54
CA LEU A 181 26.68 5.77 6.54
C LEU A 181 27.44 4.55 5.99
N MET A 182 27.25 4.21 4.72
CA MET A 182 28.02 3.16 4.04
C MET A 182 29.49 3.54 3.89
N LYS A 183 29.80 4.80 3.53
CA LYS A 183 31.18 5.30 3.50
C LYS A 183 31.82 5.29 4.88
N GLU A 184 31.08 5.67 5.92
CA GLU A 184 31.54 5.62 7.30
C GLU A 184 31.81 4.18 7.77
N ASN A 185 30.88 3.25 7.49
CA ASN A 185 31.08 1.84 7.79
C ASN A 185 32.28 1.23 7.06
N GLN A 186 32.48 1.60 5.79
CA GLN A 186 33.66 1.17 5.03
C GLN A 186 34.96 1.72 5.66
N SER A 187 34.97 3.01 6.05
CA SER A 187 36.08 3.62 6.78
C SER A 187 36.35 2.94 8.13
N LEU A 188 35.31 2.61 8.89
CA LEU A 188 35.42 1.88 10.15
C LEU A 188 35.91 0.43 9.94
N LYS A 189 35.49 -0.22 8.85
CA LYS A 189 35.97 -1.55 8.47
C LYS A 189 37.45 -1.52 8.11
N GLU A 190 37.90 -0.50 7.39
CA GLU A 190 39.32 -0.27 7.10
C GLU A 190 40.12 0.00 8.38
N LYS A 191 39.59 0.81 9.30
CA LYS A 191 40.17 1.06 10.64
C LYS A 191 40.26 -0.22 11.49
N ARG A 192 39.26 -1.11 11.43
CA ARG A 192 39.29 -2.41 12.13
C ARG A 192 40.25 -3.40 11.47
N ALA A 193 40.35 -3.38 10.14
CA ALA A 193 41.18 -4.33 9.40
C ALA A 193 42.68 -4.02 9.53
N PHE A 194 43.07 -2.74 9.58
CA PHE A 194 44.48 -2.33 9.65
C PHE A 194 44.69 -1.06 10.51
N PRO A 195 44.47 -1.13 11.84
CA PRO A 195 44.59 0.02 12.73
C PRO A 195 46.00 0.63 12.73
N GLU A 196 47.04 -0.20 12.82
CA GLU A 196 48.45 0.28 12.89
C GLU A 196 48.91 0.98 11.61
N LYS A 197 48.53 0.49 10.43
CA LYS A 197 48.92 1.09 9.14
C LYS A 197 48.26 2.45 8.90
N LEU A 198 47.04 2.64 9.39
CA LEU A 198 46.33 3.92 9.27
C LEU A 198 46.89 4.97 10.23
N GLU A 199 47.22 4.58 11.47
CA GLU A 199 47.93 5.48 12.40
C GLU A 199 49.31 5.88 11.88
N GLU A 200 50.04 4.96 11.26
CA GLU A 200 51.36 5.27 10.67
C GLU A 200 51.24 6.21 9.46
N LEU A 201 50.23 6.03 8.60
CA LEU A 201 49.93 6.97 7.52
C LEU A 201 49.51 8.36 8.02
N ASP A 202 48.74 8.45 9.11
CA ASP A 202 48.37 9.74 9.71
C ASP A 202 49.57 10.42 10.39
N ARG A 203 50.51 9.67 10.98
CA ARG A 203 51.81 10.22 11.41
C ARG A 203 52.58 10.82 10.24
N TYR A 204 52.67 10.10 9.11
CA TYR A 204 53.35 10.63 7.92
C TYR A 204 52.65 11.84 7.32
N ARG A 205 51.31 11.88 7.27
CA ARG A 205 50.54 13.05 6.82
C ARG A 205 50.78 14.25 7.71
N ASN A 206 50.75 14.07 9.03
CA ASN A 206 51.05 15.13 9.98
C ASN A 206 52.49 15.63 9.82
N GLN A 207 53.45 14.72 9.62
CA GLN A 207 54.84 15.09 9.37
C GLN A 207 55.00 15.89 8.05
N VAL A 208 54.31 15.50 6.98
CA VAL A 208 54.29 16.25 5.71
C VAL A 208 53.65 17.62 5.87
N LEU A 209 52.58 17.74 6.67
CA LEU A 209 51.95 19.02 6.99
C LEU A 209 52.89 19.93 7.78
N GLU A 210 53.60 19.40 8.78
CA GLU A 210 54.60 20.16 9.53
C GLU A 210 55.75 20.63 8.64
N TYR A 211 56.29 19.76 7.78
CA TYR A 211 57.28 20.19 6.78
C TYR A 211 56.72 21.25 5.81
N SER A 212 55.47 21.13 5.40
CA SER A 212 54.82 22.13 4.53
C SER A 212 54.63 23.48 5.23
N LYS A 213 54.29 23.48 6.54
CA LYS A 213 54.25 24.70 7.36
C LYS A 213 55.64 25.32 7.49
N CYS A 214 56.67 24.53 7.78
CA CYS A 214 58.06 24.99 7.81
C CYS A 214 58.49 25.60 6.48
N ILE A 215 58.21 24.93 5.35
CA ILE A 215 58.52 25.44 4.01
C ILE A 215 57.79 26.76 3.75
N THR A 216 56.52 26.86 4.14
CA THR A 216 55.73 28.09 3.95
C THR A 216 56.28 29.23 4.81
N ALA A 217 56.62 28.98 6.07
CA ALA A 217 57.26 29.97 6.94
C ALA A 217 58.63 30.42 6.40
N LEU A 218 59.44 29.48 5.87
CA LEU A 218 60.71 29.80 5.22
C LEU A 218 60.53 30.66 3.97
N ARG A 219 59.52 30.35 3.12
CA ARG A 219 59.17 31.18 1.96
C ARG A 219 58.69 32.56 2.37
N GLN A 220 57.86 32.66 3.40
CA GLN A 220 57.36 33.92 3.91
C GLN A 220 58.49 34.76 4.53
N SER A 221 59.44 34.13 5.22
CA SER A 221 60.67 34.77 5.69
C SER A 221 61.54 35.29 4.53
N ALA A 222 61.66 34.53 3.44
CA ALA A 222 62.38 34.97 2.25
C ALA A 222 61.71 36.20 1.60
N LEU A 223 60.38 36.17 1.43
CA LEU A 223 59.61 37.30 0.92
C LEU A 223 59.71 38.54 1.83
N GLU A 224 59.75 38.35 3.15
CA GLU A 224 59.93 39.45 4.10
C GLU A 224 61.34 40.06 4.00
N LYS A 225 62.38 39.24 3.76
CA LYS A 225 63.73 39.74 3.44
C LYS A 225 63.72 40.55 2.14
N ASP A 226 63.04 40.06 1.10
CA ASP A 226 62.91 40.79 -0.17
C ASP A 226 62.17 42.11 0.02
N ARG A 227 61.09 42.13 0.80
CA ARG A 227 60.33 43.34 1.12
C ARG A 227 61.17 44.35 1.89
N ARG A 228 61.98 43.91 2.86
CA ARG A 228 62.96 44.76 3.57
C ARG A 228 64.00 45.32 2.60
N TYR A 229 64.48 44.50 1.67
CA TYR A 229 65.41 44.94 0.63
C TYR A 229 64.78 45.98 -0.30
N GLU A 230 63.55 45.77 -0.75
CA GLU A 230 62.80 46.75 -1.55
C GLU A 230 62.57 48.05 -0.80
N MET A 231 62.20 48.01 0.48
CA MET A 231 62.06 49.20 1.31
C MET A 231 63.38 49.95 1.46
N LEU A 232 64.50 49.22 1.60
CA LEU A 232 65.83 49.83 1.63
C LEU A 232 66.14 50.51 0.29
N VAL A 233 65.86 49.84 -0.83
CA VAL A 233 66.00 50.41 -2.19
C VAL A 233 65.10 51.64 -2.37
N GLN A 234 63.86 51.62 -1.87
CA GLN A 234 62.97 52.77 -1.91
C GLN A 234 63.48 53.93 -1.04
N LYS A 235 64.01 53.65 0.15
CA LYS A 235 64.67 54.67 0.99
C LYS A 235 65.87 55.26 0.25
N PHE A 236 66.72 54.45 -0.38
CA PHE A 236 67.81 54.95 -1.23
C PHE A 236 67.31 55.79 -2.41
N LYS A 237 66.23 55.37 -3.09
CA LYS A 237 65.61 56.15 -4.18
C LYS A 237 65.03 57.48 -3.68
N ARG A 238 64.35 57.51 -2.52
CA ARG A 238 63.84 58.74 -1.89
C ARG A 238 64.99 59.64 -1.43
N LEU A 239 66.05 59.09 -0.85
CA LEU A 239 67.25 59.84 -0.50
C LEU A 239 67.88 60.47 -1.75
N ARG A 240 67.99 59.70 -2.85
CA ARG A 240 68.42 60.21 -4.17
C ARG A 240 67.50 61.33 -4.66
N LYS A 241 66.18 61.16 -4.53
CA LYS A 241 65.17 62.15 -4.97
C LYS A 241 65.20 63.41 -4.10
N CYS A 242 65.39 63.33 -2.78
CA CYS A 242 65.54 64.48 -1.89
C CYS A 242 66.89 65.19 -2.08
N VAL A 243 67.95 64.48 -2.45
CA VAL A 243 69.23 65.07 -2.86
C VAL A 243 69.08 65.78 -4.22
N LEU A 244 68.27 65.25 -5.13
CA LEU A 244 67.97 65.88 -6.43
C LEU A 244 66.98 67.06 -6.32
N SER A 245 65.96 66.97 -5.45
CA SER A 245 64.97 68.04 -5.21
C SER A 245 65.53 69.22 -4.40
N ARG A 246 66.71 69.10 -3.77
CA ARG A 246 67.43 70.26 -3.22
C ARG A 246 68.20 71.08 -4.28
N ARG A 247 68.15 70.70 -5.57
CA ARG A 247 68.73 71.49 -6.69
C ARG A 247 67.70 72.22 -7.56
N HIS A 248 66.42 72.09 -7.30
CA HIS A 248 65.38 72.82 -8.05
C HIS A 248 64.29 73.26 -7.09
N GLY A 249 64.39 74.52 -6.67
CA GLY A 249 63.30 75.22 -5.99
C GLY A 249 62.24 75.57 -7.00
N ASP A 250 61.00 75.21 -6.70
CA ASP A 250 59.90 76.16 -6.76
C ASP A 250 58.75 75.65 -5.89
N ASN A 251 58.03 76.65 -5.41
CA ASN A 251 57.39 76.76 -4.12
C ASN A 251 55.86 76.64 -4.25
N ASP A 252 55.21 76.63 -3.08
CA ASP A 252 53.82 77.00 -2.81
C ASP A 252 52.76 75.94 -3.14
N ASP A 253 52.27 75.20 -2.14
CA ASP A 253 51.29 75.58 -1.10
C ASP A 253 49.86 75.28 -1.56
N ASP A 254 49.28 74.23 -0.98
CA ASP A 254 48.01 74.28 -0.24
C ASP A 254 47.42 72.88 -0.04
N ARG A 255 47.65 72.32 1.15
CA ARG A 255 46.59 72.05 2.14
C ARG A 255 47.13 71.23 3.32
N GLN A 256 47.33 71.96 4.41
CA GLN A 256 47.19 71.56 5.82
C GLN A 256 46.33 70.28 6.00
N SER A 257 46.85 69.23 6.63
CA SER A 257 47.07 69.06 8.08
C SER A 257 45.76 68.88 8.88
N SER A 258 45.50 67.64 9.29
CA SER A 258 45.16 67.28 10.68
C SER A 258 45.11 65.74 10.77
N PHE A 259 45.97 65.08 11.57
CA PHE A 259 45.78 64.83 13.01
C PHE A 259 44.86 63.62 13.26
N GLY A 260 45.16 62.60 14.06
CA GLY A 260 46.36 62.13 14.76
C GLY A 260 46.32 60.59 14.71
N GLY A 261 47.41 59.85 14.89
CA GLY A 261 48.04 59.69 16.20
C GLY A 261 47.41 58.51 16.94
N SER A 262 48.07 57.36 16.94
CA SER A 262 48.19 56.51 18.13
C SER A 262 49.27 55.46 17.90
N ASP A 263 50.46 55.80 18.38
CA ASP A 263 51.42 54.82 18.90
C ASP A 263 50.74 54.05 20.04
N CYS A 264 50.89 52.72 20.09
CA CYS A 264 50.86 51.87 21.28
C CYS A 264 50.97 50.38 20.90
N SER A 265 52.19 49.85 20.82
CA SER A 265 52.61 48.71 21.67
C SER A 265 54.06 48.34 21.37
N ALA A 266 54.90 48.90 22.23
CA ALA A 266 56.11 48.33 22.83
C ALA A 266 56.86 47.22 22.07
N GLU A 267 58.09 47.58 21.73
CA GLU A 267 59.25 46.70 21.87
C GLU A 267 59.11 45.83 23.14
N SER A 268 59.06 44.51 22.97
CA SER A 268 59.62 43.60 23.95
C SER A 268 60.73 42.82 23.25
N SER A 269 61.90 43.45 23.23
CA SER A 269 63.19 42.81 23.09
C SER A 269 63.40 41.88 24.28
N ILE A 270 62.84 40.67 24.23
CA ILE A 270 63.32 39.56 25.06
C ILE A 270 64.45 38.88 24.28
N SER A 271 65.62 38.92 24.92
CA SER A 271 66.88 38.34 24.49
C SER A 271 66.74 36.92 23.96
N LEU A 272 67.53 36.62 22.92
CA LEU A 272 67.67 35.29 22.33
C LEU A 272 68.31 34.24 23.28
N ASP A 273 68.53 34.58 24.56
CA ASP A 273 69.16 33.74 25.59
C ASP A 273 68.17 33.18 26.63
N THR A 274 66.85 33.43 26.53
CA THR A 274 65.84 32.91 27.48
C THR A 274 64.94 31.79 26.92
N ILE A 275 65.16 31.36 25.67
CA ILE A 275 64.31 30.36 25.02
C ILE A 275 64.67 28.92 25.44
N THR A 276 65.86 28.69 26.02
CA THR A 276 66.26 27.33 26.45
C THR A 276 65.82 26.95 27.86
N GLU A 277 65.52 27.90 28.76
CA GLU A 277 65.16 27.58 30.15
C GLU A 277 63.65 27.44 30.39
N ASN A 278 62.80 28.05 29.55
CA ASN A 278 61.34 28.02 29.75
C ASN A 278 60.63 26.77 29.19
N PHE A 279 61.30 25.98 28.35
CA PHE A 279 60.80 24.65 27.97
C PHE A 279 61.09 23.59 29.04
N GLY A 280 62.12 23.79 29.88
CA GLY A 280 62.45 22.89 30.99
C GLY A 280 61.37 22.93 32.07
N GLU A 281 61.09 24.12 32.62
CA GLU A 281 60.08 24.27 33.69
C GLU A 281 58.64 24.01 33.21
N SER A 282 58.31 24.30 31.94
CA SER A 282 56.99 23.99 31.41
C SER A 282 56.80 22.49 31.20
N LEU A 283 57.83 21.79 30.72
CA LEU A 283 57.78 20.35 30.52
C LEU A 283 57.82 19.62 31.88
N GLU A 284 58.62 20.09 32.83
CA GLU A 284 58.62 19.55 34.20
C GLU A 284 57.28 19.81 34.90
N LYS A 285 56.64 20.98 34.75
CA LYS A 285 55.28 21.20 35.27
C LYS A 285 54.24 20.31 34.61
N ASP A 286 54.33 20.06 33.31
CA ASP A 286 53.39 19.17 32.62
C ASP A 286 53.62 17.70 32.99
N ILE A 287 54.87 17.29 33.20
CA ILE A 287 55.21 15.95 33.71
C ILE A 287 54.75 15.81 35.16
N GLU A 288 55.02 16.78 36.03
CA GLU A 288 54.58 16.81 37.43
C GLU A 288 53.04 16.82 37.52
N SER A 289 52.36 17.59 36.67
CA SER A 289 50.90 17.64 36.58
C SER A 289 50.31 16.30 36.11
N ASN A 290 50.96 15.64 35.13
CA ASN A 290 50.59 14.29 34.70
C ASN A 290 50.85 13.24 35.78
N TYR A 291 51.96 13.31 36.53
CA TYR A 291 52.23 12.41 37.65
C TYR A 291 51.25 12.63 38.81
N GLN A 292 50.87 13.88 39.11
CA GLN A 292 49.85 14.18 40.11
C GLN A 292 48.46 13.75 39.66
N GLN A 293 48.16 13.82 38.36
CA GLN A 293 46.93 13.30 37.80
C GLN A 293 46.88 11.78 37.83
N LEU A 294 47.99 11.10 37.49
CA LEU A 294 48.12 9.66 37.58
C LEU A 294 48.07 9.17 39.04
N ALA A 295 48.63 9.92 39.99
CA ALA A 295 48.52 9.63 41.42
C ALA A 295 47.07 9.81 41.92
N ARG A 296 46.36 10.85 41.46
CA ARG A 296 44.93 11.02 41.75
C ARG A 296 44.09 9.88 41.16
N GLU A 297 44.37 9.49 39.92
CA GLU A 297 43.70 8.36 39.26
C GLU A 297 44.04 7.03 39.95
N HIS A 298 45.27 6.83 40.41
CA HIS A 298 45.66 5.67 41.19
C HIS A 298 44.95 5.64 42.56
N ASP A 299 44.86 6.76 43.27
CA ASP A 299 44.12 6.87 44.53
C ASP A 299 42.61 6.69 44.33
N GLU A 300 42.08 7.11 43.19
CA GLU A 300 40.67 6.96 42.80
C GLU A 300 40.34 5.53 42.40
N LEU A 301 41.25 4.86 41.68
CA LEU A 301 41.21 3.42 41.40
C LEU A 301 41.39 2.59 42.67
N GLN A 302 42.23 3.02 43.61
CA GLN A 302 42.41 2.34 44.90
C GLN A 302 41.20 2.55 45.82
N ARG A 303 40.53 3.71 45.74
CA ARG A 303 39.21 3.95 46.35
C ARG A 303 38.12 3.08 45.71
N ALA A 304 38.09 2.97 44.38
CA ALA A 304 37.15 2.13 43.66
C ALA A 304 37.37 0.64 43.93
N LEU A 305 38.63 0.19 43.98
CA LEU A 305 39.01 -1.17 44.38
C LEU A 305 38.67 -1.44 45.83
N SER A 306 38.87 -0.49 46.74
CA SER A 306 38.47 -0.64 48.15
C SER A 306 36.95 -0.66 48.32
N ALA A 307 36.21 0.11 47.52
CA ALA A 307 34.74 0.07 47.47
C ALA A 307 34.23 -1.28 46.92
N LEU A 308 34.89 -1.83 45.89
CA LEU A 308 34.59 -3.18 45.38
C LEU A 308 34.98 -4.28 46.36
N LYS A 309 36.06 -4.09 47.14
CA LYS A 309 36.51 -5.04 48.16
C LYS A 309 35.62 -5.04 49.41
N MET A 310 34.95 -3.92 49.71
CA MET A 310 33.93 -3.83 50.76
C MET A 310 32.56 -4.38 50.32
N ASN A 311 32.28 -4.44 49.01
CA ASN A 311 31.09 -5.09 48.47
C ASN A 311 31.22 -6.62 48.31
N THR A 312 32.43 -7.17 48.23
CA THR A 312 32.64 -8.61 47.96
C THR A 312 32.64 -9.50 49.21
N VAL A 313 32.46 -8.95 50.41
CA VAL A 313 32.48 -9.71 51.68
C VAL A 313 31.10 -9.84 52.33
N ALA A 314 30.05 -9.26 51.75
CA ALA A 314 28.69 -9.41 52.26
C ALA A 314 27.89 -10.39 51.39
N TYR A 315 27.20 -11.34 52.04
CA TYR A 315 26.34 -12.38 51.47
C TYR A 315 25.08 -11.84 50.71
N GLY A 316 25.18 -10.70 50.02
CA GLY A 316 24.09 -10.02 49.30
C GLY A 316 24.15 -10.10 47.78
N ASP A 317 25.25 -10.61 47.20
CA ASP A 317 25.43 -10.66 45.74
C ASP A 317 24.41 -11.58 45.04
N GLU A 318 23.95 -12.65 45.70
CA GLU A 318 22.98 -13.57 45.09
C GLU A 318 21.57 -12.96 45.00
N GLN A 319 21.18 -12.11 45.96
CA GLN A 319 19.88 -11.43 45.94
C GLN A 319 19.86 -10.28 44.92
N ILE A 320 20.95 -9.52 44.81
CA ILE A 320 21.10 -8.46 43.80
C ILE A 320 21.13 -9.07 42.40
N LEU A 321 21.81 -10.20 42.21
CA LEU A 321 21.83 -10.90 40.92
C LEU A 321 20.44 -11.46 40.57
N ARG A 322 19.69 -11.96 41.56
CA ARG A 322 18.28 -12.39 41.37
C ARG A 322 17.37 -11.23 41.01
N ASP A 323 17.48 -10.09 41.68
CA ASP A 323 16.68 -8.90 41.39
C ASP A 323 17.03 -8.30 40.02
N GLN A 324 18.31 -8.29 39.65
CA GLN A 324 18.75 -7.90 38.30
C GLN A 324 18.25 -8.87 37.23
N LEU A 325 18.26 -10.18 37.51
CA LEU A 325 17.72 -11.20 36.61
C LEU A 325 16.20 -11.06 36.45
N LEU A 326 15.47 -10.81 37.55
CA LEU A 326 14.03 -10.56 37.53
C LEU A 326 13.69 -9.29 36.76
N CYS A 327 14.48 -8.22 36.93
CA CYS A 327 14.32 -6.98 36.19
C CYS A 327 14.56 -7.21 34.68
N ALA A 328 15.66 -7.89 34.32
CA ALA A 328 15.96 -8.27 32.94
C ALA A 328 14.87 -9.16 32.33
N GLN A 329 14.36 -10.13 33.07
CA GLN A 329 13.30 -11.04 32.62
C GLN A 329 11.95 -10.33 32.43
N THR A 330 11.66 -9.33 33.28
CA THR A 330 10.50 -8.45 33.13
C THR A 330 10.66 -7.53 31.92
N THR A 331 11.85 -6.97 31.68
CA THR A 331 12.15 -6.16 30.49
C THR A 331 12.07 -7.00 29.21
N ILE A 332 12.60 -8.23 29.22
CA ILE A 332 12.50 -9.17 28.09
C ILE A 332 11.02 -9.49 27.81
N SER A 333 10.22 -9.78 28.84
CA SER A 333 8.79 -10.05 28.69
C SER A 333 8.00 -8.84 28.17
N GLN A 334 8.39 -7.62 28.54
CA GLN A 334 7.81 -6.39 28.01
C GLN A 334 8.23 -6.17 26.55
N GLN A 335 9.49 -6.41 26.21
CA GLN A 335 9.99 -6.33 24.83
C GLN A 335 9.34 -7.40 23.94
N GLN A 336 9.12 -8.61 24.42
CA GLN A 336 8.39 -9.66 23.69
C GLN A 336 6.95 -9.26 23.41
N ARG A 337 6.24 -8.66 24.38
CA ARG A 337 4.89 -8.10 24.14
C ARG A 337 4.89 -6.98 23.11
N LEU A 338 5.90 -6.10 23.11
CA LEU A 338 6.04 -5.05 22.11
C LEU A 338 6.35 -5.62 20.72
N ILE A 339 7.19 -6.67 20.64
CA ILE A 339 7.49 -7.38 19.39
C ILE A 339 6.21 -8.05 18.87
N GLU A 340 5.48 -8.80 19.71
CA GLU A 340 4.21 -9.43 19.35
C GLU A 340 3.19 -8.43 18.84
N GLN A 341 3.07 -7.28 19.51
CA GLN A 341 2.21 -6.18 19.08
C GLN A 341 2.66 -5.56 17.75
N HIS A 342 3.98 -5.41 17.54
CA HIS A 342 4.53 -4.91 16.29
C HIS A 342 4.37 -5.92 15.14
N THR A 343 4.48 -7.23 15.40
CA THR A 343 4.17 -8.28 14.40
C THR A 343 2.70 -8.28 14.04
N ALA A 344 1.78 -8.18 15.00
CA ALA A 344 0.35 -8.08 14.70
C ALA A 344 0.00 -6.79 13.92
N GLN A 345 0.70 -5.68 14.18
CA GLN A 345 0.59 -4.46 13.38
C GLN A 345 1.19 -4.64 11.97
N SER A 346 2.29 -5.37 11.85
CA SER A 346 2.91 -5.73 10.57
C SER A 346 2.00 -6.61 9.73
N ASP A 347 1.34 -7.62 10.31
CA ASP A 347 0.40 -8.49 9.61
C ASP A 347 -0.81 -7.71 9.08
N ASN A 348 -1.37 -6.81 9.90
CA ASN A 348 -2.42 -5.89 9.45
C ASN A 348 -1.94 -4.96 8.32
N ALA A 349 -0.68 -4.51 8.36
CA ALA A 349 -0.09 -3.68 7.30
C ALA A 349 0.08 -4.47 6.00
N VAL A 350 0.44 -5.76 6.07
CA VAL A 350 0.53 -6.67 4.92
C VAL A 350 -0.85 -6.87 4.28
N ASP A 351 -1.90 -7.08 5.08
CA ASP A 351 -3.28 -7.22 4.59
C ASP A 351 -3.80 -5.92 3.93
N LEU A 352 -3.46 -4.77 4.51
CA LEU A 352 -3.72 -3.46 3.93
C LEU A 352 -2.98 -3.28 2.60
N LEU A 353 -1.71 -3.69 2.51
CA LEU A 353 -0.92 -3.63 1.28
C LEU A 353 -1.50 -4.54 0.19
N ALA A 354 -1.93 -5.74 0.55
CA ALA A 354 -2.62 -6.66 -0.36
C ALA A 354 -3.94 -6.06 -0.87
N THR A 355 -4.68 -5.38 0.00
CA THR A 355 -5.92 -4.67 -0.36
C THR A 355 -5.65 -3.49 -1.28
N ILE A 356 -4.62 -2.69 -0.99
CA ILE A 356 -4.18 -1.57 -1.83
C ILE A 356 -3.74 -2.08 -3.22
N THR A 357 -3.00 -3.18 -3.28
CA THR A 357 -2.56 -3.80 -4.54
C THR A 357 -3.76 -4.25 -5.36
N ARG A 358 -4.73 -4.94 -4.74
CA ARG A 358 -5.97 -5.35 -5.43
C ARG A 358 -6.78 -4.15 -5.95
N LEU A 359 -6.85 -3.06 -5.17
CA LEU A 359 -7.52 -1.84 -5.60
C LEU A 359 -6.76 -1.14 -6.73
N GLN A 360 -5.42 -1.15 -6.71
CA GLN A 360 -4.59 -0.66 -7.81
C GLN A 360 -4.82 -1.46 -9.09
N ASP A 361 -4.85 -2.78 -9.02
CA ASP A 361 -5.13 -3.65 -10.18
C ASP A 361 -6.52 -3.38 -10.76
N GLN A 362 -7.52 -3.16 -9.89
CA GLN A 362 -8.86 -2.75 -10.33
C GLN A 362 -8.86 -1.37 -11.01
N ILE A 363 -8.11 -0.40 -10.49
CA ILE A 363 -7.98 0.93 -11.11
C ILE A 363 -7.31 0.81 -12.48
N ILE A 364 -6.23 0.03 -12.61
CA ILE A 364 -5.54 -0.22 -13.88
C ILE A 364 -6.50 -0.89 -14.87
N GLY A 365 -7.26 -1.90 -14.44
CA GLY A 365 -8.26 -2.57 -15.27
C GLY A 365 -9.37 -1.63 -15.75
N LEU A 366 -9.83 -0.71 -14.89
CA LEU A 366 -10.80 0.31 -15.26
C LEU A 366 -10.21 1.38 -16.19
N GLN A 367 -8.96 1.79 -15.99
CA GLN A 367 -8.25 2.72 -16.89
C GLN A 367 -8.11 2.13 -18.29
N ALA A 368 -7.64 0.87 -18.41
CA ALA A 368 -7.56 0.18 -19.69
C ALA A 368 -8.93 0.02 -20.37
N LYS A 369 -10.02 -0.14 -19.58
CA LYS A 369 -11.39 -0.15 -20.10
C LYS A 369 -11.81 1.24 -20.62
N CYS A 370 -11.50 2.31 -19.90
CA CYS A 370 -11.76 3.68 -20.37
C CYS A 370 -10.99 3.98 -21.66
N GLU A 371 -9.70 3.63 -21.75
CA GLU A 371 -8.90 3.84 -22.97
C GLU A 371 -9.44 3.07 -24.17
N ARG A 372 -9.97 1.85 -23.96
CA ARG A 372 -10.66 1.10 -25.02
C ARG A 372 -11.93 1.82 -25.49
N LEU A 373 -12.76 2.24 -24.56
CA LEU A 373 -14.01 2.96 -24.89
C LEU A 373 -13.73 4.32 -25.55
N GLU A 374 -12.67 5.01 -25.16
CA GLU A 374 -12.23 6.26 -25.79
C GLU A 374 -11.76 6.04 -27.23
N ARG A 375 -11.04 4.94 -27.50
CA ARG A 375 -10.67 4.54 -28.86
C ARG A 375 -11.89 4.20 -29.71
N GLU A 376 -12.82 3.39 -29.19
CA GLU A 376 -14.08 3.09 -29.88
C GLU A 376 -14.90 4.37 -30.17
N LEU A 377 -14.92 5.32 -29.24
CA LEU A 377 -15.55 6.63 -29.45
C LEU A 377 -14.84 7.48 -30.52
N SER A 378 -13.52 7.39 -30.63
CA SER A 378 -12.76 8.05 -31.69
C SER A 378 -13.07 7.42 -33.05
N ASP A 379 -13.00 6.08 -33.13
CA ASP A 379 -13.27 5.34 -34.37
C ASP A 379 -14.71 5.58 -34.86
N THR A 380 -15.68 5.62 -33.95
CA THR A 380 -17.08 5.94 -34.29
C THR A 380 -17.26 7.40 -34.73
N LYS A 381 -16.50 8.35 -34.16
CA LYS A 381 -16.49 9.74 -34.64
C LYS A 381 -15.88 9.85 -36.03
N GLU A 382 -14.72 9.25 -36.27
CA GLU A 382 -14.08 9.26 -37.59
C GLU A 382 -14.97 8.60 -38.65
N ASN A 383 -15.63 7.49 -38.32
CA ASN A 383 -16.61 6.87 -39.21
C ASN A 383 -17.82 7.76 -39.47
N ASN A 384 -18.32 8.49 -38.46
CA ASN A 384 -19.43 9.43 -38.64
C ASN A 384 -19.01 10.64 -39.49
N GLU A 385 -17.81 11.18 -39.29
CA GLU A 385 -17.24 12.26 -40.11
C GLU A 385 -17.08 11.81 -41.58
N LEU A 386 -16.63 10.57 -41.80
CA LEU A 386 -16.54 9.98 -43.14
C LEU A 386 -17.92 9.83 -43.79
N LEU A 387 -18.91 9.36 -43.03
CA LEU A 387 -20.31 9.28 -43.48
C LEU A 387 -20.91 10.66 -43.80
N GLU A 388 -20.61 11.67 -42.98
CA GLU A 388 -21.00 13.06 -43.25
C GLU A 388 -20.36 13.58 -44.54
N PHE A 389 -19.08 13.30 -44.75
CA PHE A 389 -18.36 13.68 -45.97
C PHE A 389 -18.96 13.01 -47.22
N GLN A 390 -19.25 11.70 -47.14
CA GLN A 390 -19.91 10.96 -48.22
C GLN A 390 -21.33 11.48 -48.51
N LEU A 391 -22.08 11.86 -47.49
CA LEU A 391 -23.39 12.46 -47.65
C LEU A 391 -23.31 13.85 -48.29
N LEU A 392 -22.33 14.67 -47.90
CA LEU A 392 -22.10 15.99 -48.49
C LEU A 392 -21.67 15.88 -49.96
N GLU A 393 -20.75 14.98 -50.29
CA GLU A 393 -20.32 14.72 -51.66
C GLU A 393 -21.50 14.23 -52.53
N ASN A 394 -22.31 13.29 -52.03
CA ASN A 394 -23.52 12.86 -52.75
C ASN A 394 -24.52 14.00 -52.93
N ASN A 395 -24.72 14.84 -51.92
CA ASN A 395 -25.66 15.95 -52.00
C ASN A 395 -25.17 17.03 -52.99
N GLU A 396 -23.86 17.26 -53.05
CA GLU A 396 -23.24 18.16 -54.02
C GLU A 396 -23.29 17.59 -55.44
N ASN A 397 -23.08 16.28 -55.60
CA ASN A 397 -23.28 15.57 -56.88
C ASN A 397 -24.73 15.66 -57.36
N MET A 398 -25.72 15.38 -56.49
CA MET A 398 -27.13 15.54 -56.84
C MET A 398 -27.48 16.98 -57.21
N LYS A 399 -26.92 17.96 -56.51
CA LYS A 399 -27.12 19.38 -56.82
C LYS A 399 -26.54 19.71 -58.20
N HIS A 400 -25.36 19.20 -58.52
CA HIS A 400 -24.72 19.39 -59.82
C HIS A 400 -25.51 18.74 -60.96
N GLU A 401 -26.07 17.54 -60.74
CA GLU A 401 -26.98 16.88 -61.70
C GLU A 401 -28.28 17.66 -61.89
N LEU A 402 -28.82 18.25 -60.81
CA LEU A 402 -30.02 19.08 -60.87
C LEU A 402 -29.77 20.40 -61.62
N GLU A 403 -28.64 21.06 -61.35
CA GLU A 403 -28.21 22.27 -62.05
C GLU A 403 -27.91 21.99 -63.53
N GLU A 404 -27.30 20.86 -63.86
CA GLU A 404 -27.08 20.42 -65.24
C GLU A 404 -28.41 20.11 -65.96
N SER A 405 -29.36 19.49 -65.26
CA SER A 405 -30.71 19.21 -65.78
C SER A 405 -31.54 20.49 -66.00
N LEU A 406 -31.38 21.49 -65.13
CA LEU A 406 -32.00 22.81 -65.28
C LEU A 406 -31.36 23.61 -66.41
N ALA A 407 -30.03 23.58 -66.55
CA ALA A 407 -29.32 24.22 -67.66
C ALA A 407 -29.70 23.60 -69.02
N LYS A 408 -29.95 22.29 -69.07
CA LYS A 408 -30.48 21.62 -70.28
C LYS A 408 -31.93 22.01 -70.60
N LYS A 409 -32.75 22.38 -69.61
CA LYS A 409 -34.12 22.90 -69.82
C LYS A 409 -34.13 24.36 -70.26
N GLU A 410 -33.30 25.23 -69.67
CA GLU A 410 -33.21 26.64 -70.08
C GLU A 410 -32.58 26.84 -71.48
N GLY A 411 -31.88 25.83 -72.01
CA GLY A 411 -31.33 25.83 -73.37
C GLY A 411 -32.34 25.54 -74.49
N ILE A 412 -33.55 25.06 -74.17
CA ILE A 412 -34.55 24.62 -75.16
C ILE A 412 -35.69 25.66 -75.34
N ASP A 413 -35.87 26.59 -74.40
CA ASP A 413 -36.99 27.58 -74.42
C ASP A 413 -36.69 28.89 -75.17
N LYS A 414 -35.81 28.89 -76.17
CA LYS A 414 -35.53 30.10 -76.99
C LYS A 414 -35.80 30.01 -78.48
N VAL A 415 -36.36 28.93 -78.99
CA VAL A 415 -36.72 28.87 -80.41
C VAL A 415 -38.07 28.17 -80.57
N THR A 416 -38.96 28.86 -81.29
CA THR A 416 -40.33 28.48 -81.73
C THR A 416 -41.46 28.62 -80.72
N GLU A 417 -41.76 29.86 -80.34
CA GLU A 417 -43.10 30.27 -79.89
C GLU A 417 -43.89 30.84 -81.08
N THR A 418 -44.25 29.97 -82.04
CA THR A 418 -45.32 30.20 -83.02
C THR A 418 -45.83 28.85 -83.47
N ASP A 419 -46.95 28.37 -82.91
CA ASP A 419 -48.10 28.10 -83.76
C ASP A 419 -49.36 27.78 -82.98
N LYS A 420 -50.45 28.12 -83.64
CA LYS A 420 -51.82 28.22 -83.16
C LYS A 420 -52.36 26.86 -82.74
N TRP A 421 -53.11 26.91 -81.64
CA TRP A 421 -54.12 25.92 -81.29
C TRP A 421 -55.07 25.68 -82.45
N ILE A 422 -55.19 24.42 -82.88
CA ILE A 422 -56.32 23.91 -83.65
C ILE A 422 -56.98 22.83 -82.78
N PRO A 423 -58.29 22.89 -82.50
CA PRO A 423 -58.98 21.87 -81.73
C PRO A 423 -59.10 20.58 -82.55
N GLU A 424 -58.81 19.45 -81.91
CA GLU A 424 -59.13 18.11 -82.42
C GLU A 424 -60.65 17.94 -82.48
N GLU A 425 -61.22 18.07 -83.68
CA GLU A 425 -62.52 17.48 -83.99
C GLU A 425 -62.29 16.04 -84.48
N GLU A 426 -62.83 15.09 -83.71
CA GLU A 426 -63.08 13.72 -84.13
C GLU A 426 -63.79 13.70 -85.49
N CYS A 427 -63.10 13.16 -86.50
CA CYS A 427 -63.70 12.90 -87.81
C CYS A 427 -63.65 11.40 -88.09
N ASP A 428 -64.71 10.73 -87.64
CA ASP A 428 -65.12 9.38 -87.99
C ASP A 428 -65.55 9.36 -89.47
N LEU A 429 -64.62 9.13 -90.40
CA LEU A 429 -64.91 8.86 -91.81
C LEU A 429 -63.94 7.80 -92.35
N SER A 430 -64.09 6.57 -91.84
CA SER A 430 -63.75 5.39 -92.63
C SER A 430 -64.84 5.16 -93.68
N ASP A 431 -64.44 4.60 -94.81
CA ASP A 431 -65.28 4.01 -95.87
C ASP A 431 -65.67 4.94 -97.02
N GLN A 432 -64.66 5.33 -97.81
CA GLN A 432 -64.64 5.13 -99.27
C GLN A 432 -63.31 5.63 -99.86
N ILE A 433 -62.27 4.80 -99.81
CA ILE A 433 -61.08 5.00 -100.66
C ILE A 433 -61.40 4.35 -102.01
N PRO A 434 -61.40 5.11 -103.13
CA PRO A 434 -61.42 4.52 -104.46
C PRO A 434 -60.16 3.68 -104.61
N THR A 435 -60.33 2.44 -105.06
CA THR A 435 -59.28 1.44 -105.27
C THR A 435 -58.02 2.08 -105.84
N THR A 436 -57.05 2.37 -104.97
CA THR A 436 -55.74 2.87 -105.37
C THR A 436 -55.07 1.74 -106.15
N LEU A 437 -54.67 2.04 -107.38
CA LEU A 437 -53.93 1.10 -108.22
C LEU A 437 -52.75 0.57 -107.40
N THR A 438 -52.65 -0.75 -107.28
CA THR A 438 -51.49 -1.35 -106.59
C THR A 438 -50.21 -0.97 -107.33
N PHE A 439 -49.07 -1.01 -106.65
CA PHE A 439 -47.76 -0.73 -107.25
C PHE A 439 -47.55 -1.57 -108.52
N ASP A 440 -47.98 -2.83 -108.51
CA ASP A 440 -47.95 -3.73 -109.66
C ASP A 440 -48.85 -3.26 -110.80
N GLN A 441 -50.08 -2.82 -110.51
CA GLN A 441 -51.00 -2.28 -111.52
C GLN A 441 -50.48 -0.98 -112.15
N THR A 442 -49.77 -0.16 -111.37
CA THR A 442 -49.11 1.07 -111.84
C THR A 442 -47.92 0.76 -112.75
N CYS A 443 -47.13 -0.27 -112.39
CA CYS A 443 -46.03 -0.77 -113.21
C CYS A 443 -46.52 -1.37 -114.54
N ASP A 444 -47.64 -2.09 -114.52
CA ASP A 444 -48.27 -2.64 -115.73
C ASP A 444 -48.82 -1.53 -116.64
N LEU A 445 -49.50 -0.52 -116.09
CA LEU A 445 -49.94 0.68 -116.83
C LEU A 445 -48.77 1.44 -117.48
N LYS A 446 -47.61 1.52 -116.80
CA LYS A 446 -46.39 2.11 -117.35
C LYS A 446 -45.85 1.30 -118.52
N ARG A 447 -45.85 -0.03 -118.40
CA ARG A 447 -45.42 -0.95 -119.46
C ARG A 447 -46.35 -0.80 -120.68
N ASP A 448 -47.65 -0.76 -120.44
CA ASP A 448 -48.67 -0.57 -121.47
C ASP A 448 -48.55 0.79 -122.16
N LEU A 449 -48.28 1.88 -121.43
CA LEU A 449 -48.02 3.21 -122.02
C LEU A 449 -46.73 3.26 -122.84
N LEU A 450 -45.69 2.55 -122.39
CA LEU A 450 -44.42 2.45 -123.09
C LEU A 450 -44.57 1.65 -124.40
N ASP A 451 -45.41 0.62 -124.40
CA ASP A 451 -45.72 -0.17 -125.58
C ASP A 451 -46.70 0.57 -126.51
N LEU A 452 -47.65 1.33 -125.96
CA LEU A 452 -48.51 2.26 -126.72
C LEU A 452 -47.66 3.25 -127.53
N LYS A 453 -46.64 3.84 -126.91
CA LYS A 453 -45.69 4.78 -127.55
C LYS A 453 -44.92 4.17 -128.74
N LYS A 454 -44.74 2.85 -128.77
CA LYS A 454 -44.01 2.13 -129.84
C LYS A 454 -44.89 1.71 -131.01
N LEU A 455 -46.22 1.83 -130.91
CA LEU A 455 -47.14 1.40 -131.96
C LEU A 455 -47.06 2.35 -133.17
N ALA A 456 -46.80 1.76 -134.34
CA ALA A 456 -46.48 2.51 -135.57
C ALA A 456 -47.66 3.34 -136.13
N TYR A 457 -48.89 3.11 -135.66
CA TYR A 457 -50.12 3.73 -136.15
C TYR A 457 -50.59 4.95 -135.34
N LEU A 458 -49.88 5.35 -134.28
CA LEU A 458 -50.20 6.57 -133.53
C LEU A 458 -49.54 7.79 -134.16
N ASP A 459 -50.28 8.89 -134.23
CA ASP A 459 -49.76 10.19 -134.66
C ASP A 459 -48.84 10.81 -133.58
N ASP A 460 -48.08 11.84 -133.97
CA ASP A 460 -47.12 12.49 -133.07
C ASP A 460 -47.78 13.16 -131.84
N PHE A 461 -49.05 13.58 -131.99
CA PHE A 461 -49.81 14.19 -130.90
C PHE A 461 -50.17 13.15 -129.83
N GLN A 462 -50.63 11.97 -130.23
CA GLN A 462 -50.93 10.84 -129.36
C GLN A 462 -49.68 10.33 -128.63
N ARG A 463 -48.52 10.27 -129.31
CA ARG A 463 -47.24 9.92 -128.67
C ARG A 463 -46.79 10.96 -127.64
N SER A 464 -47.03 12.24 -127.92
CA SER A 464 -46.75 13.34 -126.98
C SER A 464 -47.63 13.24 -125.73
N ILE A 465 -48.92 12.93 -125.88
CA ILE A 465 -49.83 12.70 -124.75
C ILE A 465 -49.37 11.49 -123.92
N ALA A 466 -49.04 10.37 -124.55
CA ALA A 466 -48.54 9.19 -123.84
C ALA A 466 -47.23 9.47 -123.08
N HIS A 467 -46.31 10.24 -123.68
CA HIS A 467 -45.08 10.65 -123.01
C HIS A 467 -45.33 11.59 -121.82
N ARG A 468 -46.25 12.54 -121.95
CA ARG A 468 -46.64 13.43 -120.85
C ARG A 468 -47.31 12.67 -119.71
N ALA A 469 -48.13 11.66 -120.02
CA ALA A 469 -48.72 10.76 -119.03
C ALA A 469 -47.64 9.94 -118.31
N GLN A 470 -46.64 9.41 -119.02
CA GLN A 470 -45.52 8.69 -118.43
C GLN A 470 -44.72 9.57 -117.45
N LEU A 471 -44.35 10.79 -117.85
CA LEU A 471 -43.62 11.74 -117.00
C LEU A 471 -44.43 12.13 -115.75
N PHE A 472 -45.76 12.23 -115.87
CA PHE A 472 -46.64 12.50 -114.74
C PHE A 472 -46.67 11.34 -113.75
N ILE A 473 -46.70 10.08 -114.23
CA ILE A 473 -46.61 8.90 -113.36
C ILE A 473 -45.24 8.85 -112.65
N GLU A 474 -44.14 9.11 -113.36
CA GLU A 474 -42.79 9.19 -112.74
C GLU A 474 -42.70 10.30 -111.68
N PHE A 475 -43.34 11.45 -111.91
CA PHE A 475 -43.40 12.52 -110.92
C PHE A 475 -44.18 12.10 -109.66
N LEU A 476 -45.33 11.44 -109.81
CA LEU A 476 -46.13 10.97 -108.69
C LEU A 476 -45.43 9.86 -107.88
N GLU A 477 -44.71 8.95 -108.54
CA GLU A 477 -43.90 7.93 -107.87
C GLU A 477 -42.77 8.54 -107.04
N ASN A 478 -42.07 9.54 -107.58
CA ASN A 478 -41.04 10.26 -106.83
C ASN A 478 -41.61 10.97 -105.61
N GLN A 479 -42.81 11.55 -105.73
CA GLN A 479 -43.54 12.13 -104.58
C GLN A 479 -43.90 11.06 -103.54
N MET A 480 -44.39 9.89 -103.96
CA MET A 480 -44.69 8.79 -103.03
C MET A 480 -43.45 8.28 -102.30
N LEU A 481 -42.33 8.11 -103.01
CA LEU A 481 -41.05 7.72 -102.41
C LEU A 481 -40.55 8.75 -101.41
N GLU A 482 -40.73 10.04 -101.68
CA GLU A 482 -40.36 11.10 -100.74
C GLU A 482 -41.25 11.08 -99.48
N VAL A 483 -42.55 10.84 -99.64
CA VAL A 483 -43.48 10.66 -98.51
C VAL A 483 -43.15 9.40 -97.70
N GLU A 484 -42.83 8.29 -98.36
CA GLU A 484 -42.43 7.04 -97.72
C GLU A 484 -41.10 7.18 -96.97
N ALA A 485 -40.13 7.87 -97.56
CA ALA A 485 -38.87 8.19 -96.89
C ALA A 485 -39.08 9.09 -95.65
N LYS A 486 -39.97 10.09 -95.74
CA LYS A 486 -40.33 10.93 -94.59
C LYS A 486 -41.04 10.13 -93.50
N ASN A 487 -42.01 9.29 -93.85
CA ASN A 487 -42.69 8.42 -92.89
C ASN A 487 -41.71 7.45 -92.22
N ASN A 488 -40.80 6.83 -92.97
CA ASN A 488 -39.79 5.92 -92.42
C ASN A 488 -38.82 6.63 -91.46
N LEU A 489 -38.42 7.86 -91.78
CA LEU A 489 -37.60 8.67 -90.88
C LEU A 489 -38.37 9.05 -89.60
N GLN A 490 -39.65 9.38 -89.74
CA GLN A 490 -40.52 9.72 -88.62
C GLN A 490 -40.73 8.51 -87.70
N MET A 491 -40.96 7.32 -88.26
CA MET A 491 -41.06 6.05 -87.52
C MET A 491 -39.77 5.72 -86.75
N ARG A 492 -38.59 5.86 -87.37
CA ARG A 492 -37.32 5.68 -86.67
C ARG A 492 -37.13 6.67 -85.53
N ASN A 493 -37.57 7.91 -85.70
CA ASN A 493 -37.52 8.92 -84.65
C ASN A 493 -38.49 8.58 -83.50
N TYR A 494 -39.66 8.00 -83.79
CA TYR A 494 -40.57 7.49 -82.76
C TYR A 494 -39.95 6.32 -82.01
N GLU A 495 -39.40 5.32 -82.70
CA GLU A 495 -38.72 4.16 -82.08
C GLU A 495 -37.54 4.58 -81.18
N ALA A 496 -36.75 5.57 -81.61
CA ALA A 496 -35.66 6.11 -80.79
C ALA A 496 -36.18 6.78 -79.51
N LYS A 497 -37.26 7.57 -79.61
CA LYS A 497 -37.90 8.21 -78.46
C LYS A 497 -38.58 7.20 -77.53
N GLU A 498 -39.15 6.13 -78.08
CA GLU A 498 -39.72 5.01 -77.32
C GLU A 498 -38.63 4.33 -76.48
N ALA A 499 -37.49 4.02 -77.10
CA ALA A 499 -36.34 3.40 -76.42
C ALA A 499 -35.73 4.29 -75.33
N GLU A 500 -35.69 5.61 -75.53
CA GLU A 500 -35.26 6.56 -74.50
C GLU A 500 -36.23 6.61 -73.31
N ARG A 501 -37.55 6.60 -73.58
CA ARG A 501 -38.57 6.53 -72.52
C ARG A 501 -38.46 5.22 -71.74
N GLU A 502 -38.21 4.11 -72.41
CA GLU A 502 -38.07 2.80 -71.77
C GLU A 502 -36.82 2.72 -70.89
N LYS A 503 -35.70 3.33 -71.31
CA LYS A 503 -34.52 3.51 -70.45
C LYS A 503 -34.84 4.33 -69.20
N LEU A 504 -35.55 5.45 -69.35
CA LEU A 504 -35.93 6.30 -68.22
C LEU A 504 -36.85 5.57 -67.24
N ILE A 505 -37.79 4.77 -67.74
CA ILE A 505 -38.67 3.93 -66.92
C ILE A 505 -37.84 2.92 -66.11
N ASN A 506 -36.89 2.24 -66.75
CA ASN A 506 -36.02 1.27 -66.07
C ASN A 506 -35.11 1.92 -65.01
N GLU A 507 -34.58 3.10 -65.29
CA GLU A 507 -33.78 3.90 -64.34
C GLU A 507 -34.59 4.29 -63.11
N LEU A 508 -35.81 4.82 -63.32
CA LEU A 508 -36.72 5.19 -62.23
C LEU A 508 -37.14 3.97 -61.41
N GLN A 509 -37.39 2.83 -62.07
CA GLN A 509 -37.71 1.58 -61.38
C GLN A 509 -36.55 1.11 -60.50
N ALA A 510 -35.31 1.19 -60.97
CA ALA A 510 -34.12 0.85 -60.18
C ALA A 510 -33.94 1.77 -58.96
N GLN A 511 -34.19 3.08 -59.11
CA GLN A 511 -34.14 4.02 -57.98
C GLN A 511 -35.22 3.73 -56.93
N ILE A 512 -36.43 3.35 -57.36
CA ILE A 512 -37.52 2.95 -56.47
C ILE A 512 -37.12 1.69 -55.68
N ASP A 513 -36.58 0.67 -56.36
CA ASP A 513 -36.15 -0.58 -55.71
C ASP A 513 -34.99 -0.35 -54.72
N GLU A 514 -34.04 0.52 -55.06
CA GLU A 514 -32.95 0.91 -54.15
C GLU A 514 -33.48 1.63 -52.91
N SER A 515 -34.45 2.54 -53.08
CA SER A 515 -35.12 3.24 -51.97
C SER A 515 -35.86 2.26 -51.05
N TYR A 516 -36.58 1.28 -51.62
CA TYR A 516 -37.23 0.23 -50.84
C TYR A 516 -36.23 -0.64 -50.09
N SER A 517 -35.10 -1.00 -50.70
CA SER A 517 -34.02 -1.76 -50.06
C SER A 517 -33.42 -0.99 -48.87
N LYS A 518 -33.10 0.31 -49.06
CA LYS A 518 -32.61 1.20 -48.00
C LYS A 518 -33.63 1.32 -46.86
N GLN A 519 -34.92 1.46 -47.17
CA GLN A 519 -35.98 1.54 -46.17
C GLN A 519 -36.17 0.24 -45.40
N LYS A 520 -36.03 -0.92 -46.05
CA LYS A 520 -36.05 -2.23 -45.40
C LYS A 520 -34.89 -2.38 -44.43
N LYS A 521 -33.66 -2.08 -44.87
CA LYS A 521 -32.46 -2.12 -44.02
C LYS A 521 -32.56 -1.17 -42.82
N LYS A 522 -33.14 0.01 -43.00
CA LYS A 522 -33.44 0.94 -41.90
C LYS A 522 -34.39 0.35 -40.86
N LYS A 523 -35.45 -0.36 -41.29
CA LYS A 523 -36.38 -1.03 -40.37
C LYS A 523 -35.71 -2.17 -39.60
N GLU A 524 -34.87 -2.96 -40.26
CA GLU A 524 -34.10 -4.04 -39.62
C GLU A 524 -33.15 -3.51 -38.55
N LEU A 525 -32.38 -2.47 -38.87
CA LEU A 525 -31.50 -1.79 -37.89
C LEU A 525 -32.29 -1.17 -36.74
N GLN A 526 -33.48 -0.64 -37.00
CA GLN A 526 -34.33 -0.07 -35.97
C GLN A 526 -34.85 -1.13 -34.99
N ILE A 527 -35.20 -2.32 -35.48
CA ILE A 527 -35.56 -3.47 -34.64
C ILE A 527 -34.36 -3.94 -33.81
N GLU A 528 -33.15 -3.98 -34.41
CA GLU A 528 -31.94 -4.37 -33.70
C GLU A 528 -31.58 -3.38 -32.58
N VAL A 529 -31.70 -2.06 -32.83
CA VAL A 529 -31.54 -1.03 -31.80
C VAL A 529 -32.55 -1.17 -30.67
N GLU A 530 -33.81 -1.50 -30.97
CA GLU A 530 -34.83 -1.77 -29.94
C GLU A 530 -34.49 -3.02 -29.10
N ASN A 531 -34.01 -4.09 -29.74
CA ASN A 531 -33.56 -5.30 -29.04
C ASN A 531 -32.34 -5.01 -28.14
N LEU A 532 -31.36 -4.25 -28.62
CA LEU A 532 -30.21 -3.83 -27.82
C LEU A 532 -30.63 -2.97 -26.61
N ARG A 533 -31.58 -2.04 -26.80
CA ARG A 533 -32.14 -1.25 -25.69
C ARG A 533 -32.85 -2.12 -24.65
N LYS A 534 -33.57 -3.15 -25.10
CA LYS A 534 -34.22 -4.12 -24.21
C LYS A 534 -33.18 -4.91 -23.41
N ASN A 535 -32.13 -5.41 -24.06
CA ASN A 535 -31.05 -6.14 -23.39
C ASN A 535 -30.30 -5.27 -22.36
N ILE A 536 -30.05 -3.99 -22.69
CA ILE A 536 -29.46 -3.04 -21.74
C ILE A 536 -30.37 -2.84 -20.52
N ALA A 537 -31.69 -2.74 -20.70
CA ALA A 537 -32.64 -2.60 -19.59
C ALA A 537 -32.69 -3.87 -18.72
N GLU A 538 -32.61 -5.06 -19.32
CA GLU A 538 -32.54 -6.34 -18.60
C GLU A 538 -31.24 -6.45 -17.78
N MET A 539 -30.10 -6.09 -18.38
CA MET A 539 -28.80 -6.02 -17.69
C MET A 539 -28.79 -5.01 -16.52
N GLU A 540 -29.42 -3.85 -16.69
CA GLU A 540 -29.53 -2.85 -15.61
C GLU A 540 -30.40 -3.37 -14.45
N ASN A 541 -31.47 -4.12 -14.76
CA ASN A 541 -32.30 -4.80 -13.75
C ASN A 541 -31.53 -5.90 -13.02
N GLU A 542 -30.72 -6.71 -13.71
CA GLU A 542 -29.86 -7.72 -13.08
C GLU A 542 -28.79 -7.08 -12.19
N LYS A 543 -28.16 -6.00 -12.65
CA LYS A 543 -27.24 -5.21 -11.86
C LYS A 543 -27.89 -4.66 -10.60
N GLN A 544 -29.13 -4.16 -10.68
CA GLN A 544 -29.87 -3.70 -9.49
C GLN A 544 -30.17 -4.85 -8.52
N LYS A 545 -30.54 -6.04 -9.02
CA LYS A 545 -30.72 -7.24 -8.17
C LYS A 545 -29.43 -7.64 -7.48
N LEU A 546 -28.31 -7.66 -8.20
CA LEU A 546 -27.00 -7.98 -7.62
C LEU A 546 -26.58 -6.95 -6.57
N LEU A 547 -26.79 -5.65 -6.82
CA LEU A 547 -26.53 -4.61 -5.83
C LEU A 547 -27.40 -4.76 -4.58
N GLN A 548 -28.66 -5.16 -4.73
CA GLN A 548 -29.53 -5.47 -3.59
C GLN A 548 -28.98 -6.66 -2.80
N THR A 549 -28.60 -7.76 -3.46
CA THR A 549 -28.02 -8.94 -2.80
C THR A 549 -26.70 -8.61 -2.09
N ILE A 550 -25.84 -7.77 -2.67
CA ILE A 550 -24.62 -7.30 -2.01
C ILE A 550 -24.95 -6.51 -0.75
N THR A 551 -25.98 -5.66 -0.82
CA THR A 551 -26.43 -4.86 0.33
C THR A 551 -26.96 -5.75 1.45
N ASP A 552 -27.81 -6.73 1.12
CA ASP A 552 -28.37 -7.68 2.08
C ASP A 552 -27.27 -8.54 2.73
N ASN A 553 -26.30 -9.03 1.94
CA ASN A 553 -25.15 -9.77 2.45
C ASN A 553 -24.26 -8.90 3.36
N THR A 554 -24.10 -7.62 3.03
CA THR A 554 -23.32 -6.68 3.86
C THR A 554 -23.99 -6.48 5.21
N MET A 555 -25.31 -6.33 5.24
CA MET A 555 -26.09 -6.24 6.48
C MET A 555 -26.01 -7.52 7.32
N GLU A 556 -26.04 -8.70 6.69
CA GLU A 556 -25.91 -9.99 7.38
C GLU A 556 -24.52 -10.13 8.03
N VAL A 557 -23.46 -9.72 7.32
CA VAL A 557 -22.08 -9.71 7.84
C VAL A 557 -21.93 -8.72 9.00
N GLU A 558 -22.53 -7.53 8.91
CA GLU A 558 -22.53 -6.57 10.02
C GLU A 558 -23.25 -7.12 11.25
N LYS A 559 -24.38 -7.81 11.05
CA LYS A 559 -25.12 -8.46 12.14
C LYS A 559 -24.32 -9.60 12.78
N GLN A 560 -23.61 -10.41 11.98
CA GLN A 560 -22.69 -11.44 12.49
C GLN A 560 -21.53 -10.82 13.28
N LYS A 561 -20.94 -9.73 12.77
CA LYS A 561 -19.88 -8.98 13.46
C LYS A 561 -20.36 -8.43 14.80
N GLU A 562 -21.58 -7.88 14.86
CA GLU A 562 -22.17 -7.38 16.10
C GLU A 562 -22.45 -8.51 17.11
N SER A 563 -22.88 -9.68 16.64
CA SER A 563 -23.05 -10.87 17.47
C SER A 563 -21.72 -11.35 18.07
N LEU A 564 -20.66 -11.43 17.25
CA LEU A 564 -19.32 -11.83 17.71
C LEU A 564 -18.72 -10.80 18.67
N LEU A 565 -18.96 -9.51 18.45
CA LEU A 565 -18.57 -8.46 19.38
C LEU A 565 -19.26 -8.63 20.74
N LYS A 566 -20.57 -8.91 20.76
CA LYS A 566 -21.32 -9.18 22.00
C LYS A 566 -20.78 -10.42 22.73
N GLU A 567 -20.52 -11.50 22.00
CA GLU A 567 -19.93 -12.72 22.57
C GLU A 567 -18.53 -12.46 23.16
N ASN A 568 -17.68 -11.74 22.43
CA ASN A 568 -16.34 -11.38 22.92
C ASN A 568 -16.41 -10.47 24.15
N THR A 569 -17.34 -9.51 24.21
CA THR A 569 -17.53 -8.69 25.41
C THR A 569 -17.99 -9.51 26.61
N ALA A 570 -18.84 -10.51 26.40
CA ALA A 570 -19.26 -11.43 27.47
C ALA A 570 -18.10 -12.28 27.98
N LYS A 571 -17.28 -12.83 27.07
CA LYS A 571 -16.07 -13.60 27.43
C LYS A 571 -15.04 -12.75 28.18
N ILE A 572 -14.85 -11.49 27.78
CA ILE A 572 -13.96 -10.56 28.49
C ILE A 572 -14.47 -10.32 29.91
N ALA A 573 -15.77 -10.11 30.10
CA ALA A 573 -16.37 -9.93 31.42
C ALA A 573 -16.23 -11.21 32.29
N GLU A 574 -16.37 -12.40 31.71
CA GLU A 574 -16.11 -13.67 32.42
C GLU A 574 -14.65 -13.82 32.85
N ILE A 575 -13.70 -13.43 31.99
CA ILE A 575 -12.27 -13.43 32.31
C ILE A 575 -11.95 -12.43 33.42
N GLU A 576 -12.55 -11.24 33.40
CA GLU A 576 -12.38 -10.23 34.46
C GLU A 576 -12.93 -10.74 35.79
N ASN A 577 -14.11 -11.36 35.81
CA ASN A 577 -14.67 -11.98 37.01
C ASN A 577 -13.78 -13.12 37.54
N ALA A 578 -13.24 -13.96 36.66
CA ALA A 578 -12.33 -15.04 37.04
C ALA A 578 -11.00 -14.49 37.60
N LYS A 579 -10.48 -13.41 37.01
CA LYS A 579 -9.28 -12.71 37.49
C LYS A 579 -9.51 -12.11 38.88
N GLU A 580 -10.67 -11.50 39.11
CA GLU A 580 -11.04 -10.96 40.43
C GLU A 580 -11.17 -12.07 41.48
N ALA A 581 -11.81 -13.20 41.11
CA ALA A 581 -11.91 -14.36 41.99
C ALA A 581 -10.52 -14.94 42.36
N LEU A 582 -9.61 -15.04 41.39
CA LEU A 582 -8.22 -15.47 41.64
C LEU A 582 -7.47 -14.48 42.52
N SER A 583 -7.62 -13.17 42.29
CA SER A 583 -7.01 -12.14 43.12
C SER A 583 -7.48 -12.23 44.57
N ASN A 584 -8.78 -12.47 44.80
CA ASN A 584 -9.34 -12.67 46.13
C ASN A 584 -8.79 -13.93 46.80
N ARG A 585 -8.60 -15.02 46.03
CA ARG A 585 -8.01 -16.26 46.55
C ARG A 585 -6.54 -16.09 46.93
N VAL A 586 -5.77 -15.34 46.15
CA VAL A 586 -4.38 -14.99 46.50
C VAL A 586 -4.34 -14.19 47.80
N ALA A 587 -5.18 -13.17 47.94
CA ALA A 587 -5.25 -12.37 49.17
C ALA A 587 -5.67 -13.20 50.40
N GLU A 588 -6.46 -14.26 50.21
CA GLU A 588 -6.81 -15.21 51.28
C GLU A 588 -5.64 -16.12 51.67
N ILE A 589 -4.91 -16.64 50.69
CA ILE A 589 -3.69 -17.43 50.92
C ILE A 589 -2.63 -16.59 51.63
N GLU A 590 -2.49 -15.31 51.30
CA GLU A 590 -1.58 -14.39 52.00
C GLU A 590 -1.99 -14.20 53.47
N ARG A 591 -3.29 -14.03 53.74
CA ARG A 591 -3.80 -13.98 55.12
C ARG A 591 -3.58 -15.28 55.90
N GLU A 592 -3.75 -16.43 55.26
CA GLU A 592 -3.46 -17.74 55.86
C GLU A 592 -1.96 -17.89 56.15
N LYS A 593 -1.09 -17.49 55.21
CA LYS A 593 0.37 -17.47 55.39
C LYS A 593 0.75 -16.60 56.60
N ASP A 594 0.20 -15.40 56.72
CA ASP A 594 0.48 -14.50 57.85
C ASP A 594 -0.05 -15.05 59.18
N SER A 595 -1.16 -15.80 59.13
CA SER A 595 -1.67 -16.52 60.31
C SER A 595 -0.73 -17.67 60.71
N LEU A 596 -0.20 -18.42 59.74
CA LEU A 596 0.73 -19.50 60.00
C LEU A 596 2.08 -18.98 60.51
N LEU A 597 2.59 -17.89 59.95
CA LEU A 597 3.82 -17.25 60.42
C LEU A 597 3.69 -16.77 61.87
N ARG A 598 2.53 -16.18 62.25
CA ARG A 598 2.27 -15.85 63.66
C ARG A 598 2.27 -17.06 64.56
N ARG A 599 1.63 -18.16 64.12
CA ARG A 599 1.60 -19.41 64.89
C ARG A 599 2.98 -20.05 65.02
N ILE A 600 3.82 -19.97 63.99
CA ILE A 600 5.22 -20.40 64.05
C ILE A 600 5.96 -19.57 65.10
N ALA A 601 5.85 -18.24 65.05
CA ALA A 601 6.49 -17.35 66.03
C ALA A 601 6.01 -17.62 67.48
N GLU A 602 4.72 -17.91 67.67
CA GLU A 602 4.16 -18.34 68.96
C GLU A 602 4.79 -19.67 69.43
N THR A 603 4.88 -20.67 68.56
CA THR A 603 5.50 -21.96 68.90
C THR A 603 7.00 -21.82 69.18
N GLU A 604 7.72 -20.97 68.43
CA GLU A 604 9.13 -20.68 68.69
C GLU A 604 9.29 -20.03 70.07
N ASN A 605 8.41 -19.10 70.44
CA ASN A 605 8.41 -18.49 71.77
C ASN A 605 8.11 -19.51 72.88
N GLU A 606 7.14 -20.39 72.68
CA GLU A 606 6.85 -21.51 73.60
C GLU A 606 8.06 -22.46 73.74
N THR A 607 8.73 -22.81 72.64
CA THR A 607 9.94 -23.64 72.68
C THR A 607 11.09 -22.95 73.42
N ASN A 608 11.24 -21.64 73.26
CA ASN A 608 12.25 -20.85 73.97
C ASN A 608 11.96 -20.78 75.47
N GLU A 609 10.70 -20.62 75.88
CA GLU A 609 10.30 -20.65 77.29
C GLU A 609 10.46 -22.06 77.88
N LEU A 610 10.13 -23.12 77.13
CA LEU A 610 10.40 -24.51 77.53
C LEU A 610 11.90 -24.78 77.68
N LYS A 611 12.73 -24.23 76.79
CA LYS A 611 14.19 -24.33 76.87
C LYS A 611 14.73 -23.65 78.12
N LYS A 612 14.27 -22.43 78.44
CA LYS A 612 14.60 -21.75 79.71
C LYS A 612 14.18 -22.58 80.94
N CYS A 613 12.98 -23.15 80.91
CA CYS A 613 12.48 -24.01 81.99
C CYS A 613 13.33 -25.28 82.14
N LYS A 614 13.71 -25.91 81.02
CA LYS A 614 14.61 -27.06 80.98
C LYS A 614 15.99 -26.72 81.54
N ASP A 615 16.55 -25.56 81.19
CA ASP A 615 17.86 -25.10 81.68
C ASP A 615 17.81 -24.79 83.19
N GLN A 616 16.71 -24.20 83.68
CA GLN A 616 16.47 -24.01 85.11
C GLN A 616 16.37 -25.34 85.86
N MET A 617 15.61 -26.30 85.32
CA MET A 617 15.50 -27.66 85.87
C MET A 617 16.85 -28.37 85.86
N HIS A 618 17.66 -28.19 84.81
CA HIS A 618 18.98 -28.78 84.73
C HIS A 618 19.94 -28.17 85.77
N SER A 619 19.88 -26.85 85.99
CA SER A 619 20.61 -26.16 87.05
C SER A 619 20.19 -26.63 88.45
N GLN A 620 18.88 -26.82 88.69
CA GLN A 620 18.36 -27.39 89.94
C GLN A 620 18.81 -28.83 90.13
N ASN A 621 18.74 -29.67 89.10
CA ASN A 621 19.20 -31.05 89.15
C ASN A 621 20.71 -31.12 89.42
N GLN A 622 21.51 -30.21 88.87
CA GLN A 622 22.95 -30.12 89.17
C GLN A 622 23.22 -29.74 90.63
N LYS A 623 22.40 -28.84 91.22
CA LYS A 623 22.47 -28.50 92.65
C LYS A 623 22.07 -29.67 93.53
N LEU A 624 21.01 -30.39 93.17
CA LEU A 624 20.57 -31.59 93.87
C LEU A 624 21.62 -32.71 93.77
N LEU A 625 22.27 -32.87 92.62
CA LEU A 625 23.38 -33.84 92.46
C LEU A 625 24.53 -33.51 93.41
N LYS A 626 24.93 -32.23 93.51
CA LYS A 626 25.96 -31.78 94.46
C LYS A 626 25.58 -32.02 95.91
N GLN A 627 24.32 -31.75 96.28
CA GLN A 627 23.80 -32.05 97.61
C GLN A 627 23.75 -33.57 97.87
N MET A 628 23.45 -34.37 96.84
CA MET A 628 23.44 -35.82 96.95
C MET A 628 24.85 -36.39 97.12
N ASP A 629 25.86 -35.82 96.45
CA ASP A 629 27.27 -36.15 96.65
C ASP A 629 27.77 -35.75 98.06
N GLU A 630 27.31 -34.60 98.59
CA GLU A 630 27.58 -34.19 99.97
C GLU A 630 26.94 -35.17 100.98
N VAL A 631 25.68 -35.57 100.79
CA VAL A 631 24.99 -36.57 101.62
C VAL A 631 25.63 -37.95 101.48
N GLN A 632 26.13 -38.32 100.30
CA GLN A 632 26.83 -39.59 100.09
C GLN A 632 28.22 -39.60 100.74
N ASN A 633 28.88 -38.45 100.79
CA ASN A 633 30.13 -38.24 101.54
C ASN A 633 29.88 -38.27 103.07
N GLU A 634 28.76 -37.72 103.55
CA GLU A 634 28.33 -37.85 104.94
C GLU A 634 27.91 -39.29 105.28
N LYS A 635 27.23 -39.99 104.37
CA LYS A 635 26.86 -41.41 104.52
C LYS A 635 28.10 -42.30 104.58
N THR A 636 29.11 -42.07 103.76
CA THR A 636 30.37 -42.84 103.82
C THR A 636 31.18 -42.52 105.07
N ALA A 637 31.10 -41.29 105.61
CA ALA A 637 31.65 -40.95 106.93
C ALA A 637 30.89 -41.63 108.08
N LEU A 638 29.56 -41.68 108.02
CA LEU A 638 28.70 -42.37 109.00
C LEU A 638 28.83 -43.89 108.94
N MET A 639 28.95 -44.48 107.75
CA MET A 639 29.13 -45.92 107.58
C MET A 639 30.50 -46.39 108.10
N LYS A 640 31.51 -45.51 108.10
CA LYS A 640 32.80 -45.72 108.76
C LYS A 640 32.68 -45.65 110.30
N ALA A 641 31.83 -44.76 110.82
CA ALA A 641 31.52 -44.68 112.26
C ALA A 641 30.60 -45.82 112.77
N VAL A 642 29.75 -46.38 111.90
CA VAL A 642 28.88 -47.53 112.20
C VAL A 642 29.70 -48.83 112.22
N VAL A 643 30.66 -49.01 111.31
CA VAL A 643 31.59 -50.15 111.33
C VAL A 643 32.51 -50.12 112.57
N ASP A 644 32.87 -48.94 113.09
CA ASP A 644 33.60 -48.81 114.37
C ASP A 644 32.71 -48.97 115.62
N ALA A 645 31.38 -48.84 115.50
CA ALA A 645 30.42 -49.01 116.59
C ALA A 645 29.84 -50.43 116.68
N GLU A 646 29.81 -51.18 115.58
CA GLU A 646 29.23 -52.54 115.50
C GLU A 646 30.14 -53.66 116.04
N MET A 647 31.38 -53.35 116.47
CA MET A 647 32.26 -54.29 117.20
C MET A 647 31.94 -54.42 118.71
N LYS A 648 30.84 -53.85 119.21
CA LYS A 648 30.56 -53.79 120.67
C LYS A 648 29.17 -54.23 121.17
N GLN A 649 28.31 -54.84 120.35
CA GLN A 649 27.05 -55.41 120.85
C GLN A 649 26.65 -56.70 120.13
N GLN A 650 27.22 -57.82 120.57
CA GLN A 650 26.64 -59.15 120.38
C GLN A 650 26.13 -59.68 121.72
N LYS A 651 24.80 -59.59 121.94
CA LYS A 651 24.06 -60.53 122.81
C LYS A 651 22.54 -60.40 122.62
N LEU A 652 21.91 -61.52 122.21
CA LEU A 652 20.49 -61.92 122.37
C LEU A 652 19.45 -61.19 121.48
N PHE A 653 18.41 -61.79 120.85
CA PHE A 653 17.85 -63.16 120.74
C PHE A 653 16.58 -63.06 119.81
N ILE A 654 16.39 -63.94 118.80
CA ILE A 654 15.18 -64.81 118.51
C ILE A 654 13.79 -64.12 118.27
N LEU A 655 12.85 -64.46 117.34
CA LEU A 655 12.49 -65.62 116.47
C LEU A 655 11.40 -65.21 115.41
N GLU A 656 11.39 -65.91 114.26
CA GLU A 656 10.30 -66.48 113.40
C GLU A 656 8.96 -65.77 113.00
N ILE A 657 8.59 -65.96 111.71
CA ILE A 657 7.34 -66.52 111.07
C ILE A 657 6.96 -65.81 109.74
N GLU A 658 6.59 -66.63 108.74
CA GLU A 658 6.44 -66.44 107.28
C GLU A 658 4.98 -66.02 106.83
N PRO A 659 4.53 -66.10 105.54
CA PRO A 659 4.02 -64.96 104.74
C PRO A 659 2.52 -65.06 104.26
N PHE A 660 1.85 -63.96 103.86
CA PHE A 660 0.51 -64.06 103.21
C PHE A 660 -0.01 -62.89 102.32
N PHE A 661 0.81 -62.15 101.57
CA PHE A 661 0.29 -61.12 100.63
C PHE A 661 1.07 -61.04 99.31
N LYS A 662 0.82 -61.96 98.36
CA LYS A 662 1.35 -61.85 96.98
C LYS A 662 0.35 -62.09 95.85
N LEU A 663 -0.90 -62.47 96.12
CA LEU A 663 -1.87 -62.79 95.06
C LEU A 663 -2.71 -61.58 94.60
N ASN A 664 -2.86 -60.55 95.43
CA ASN A 664 -3.74 -59.41 95.13
C ASN A 664 -3.11 -58.37 94.19
N ASP A 665 -1.78 -58.23 94.23
CA ASP A 665 -1.06 -57.30 93.34
C ASP A 665 -0.90 -57.86 91.92
N GLU A 666 -0.79 -59.19 91.79
CA GLU A 666 -0.73 -59.87 90.49
C GLU A 666 -2.07 -59.79 89.74
N VAL A 667 -3.21 -59.93 90.44
CA VAL A 667 -4.54 -59.79 89.85
C VAL A 667 -4.82 -58.35 89.39
N ASN A 668 -4.38 -57.35 90.17
CA ASN A 668 -4.53 -55.94 89.78
C ASN A 668 -3.64 -55.54 88.59
N ASN A 669 -2.43 -56.10 88.49
CA ASN A 669 -1.56 -55.88 87.34
C ASN A 669 -2.11 -56.55 86.08
N LEU A 670 -2.62 -57.79 86.18
CA LEU A 670 -3.29 -58.46 85.05
C LEU A 670 -4.53 -57.70 84.57
N SER A 671 -5.30 -57.10 85.48
CA SER A 671 -6.47 -56.28 85.13
C SER A 671 -6.08 -55.01 84.35
N LYS A 672 -4.98 -54.34 84.75
CA LYS A 672 -4.44 -53.17 84.02
C LYS A 672 -3.90 -53.54 82.63
N GLU A 673 -3.19 -54.66 82.52
CA GLU A 673 -2.69 -55.15 81.23
C GLU A 673 -3.85 -55.55 80.29
N LEU A 674 -4.91 -56.17 80.81
CA LEU A 674 -6.15 -56.41 80.07
C LEU A 674 -6.86 -55.13 79.62
N GLY A 675 -6.76 -54.05 80.40
CA GLY A 675 -7.26 -52.73 80.01
C GLY A 675 -6.47 -52.12 78.85
N LYS A 676 -5.14 -52.18 78.90
CA LYS A 676 -4.25 -51.72 77.82
C LYS A 676 -4.48 -52.51 76.53
N LEU A 677 -4.63 -53.83 76.64
CA LEU A 677 -4.93 -54.69 75.49
C LEU A 677 -6.28 -54.38 74.85
N ARG A 678 -7.32 -54.11 75.65
CA ARG A 678 -8.62 -53.66 75.13
C ARG A 678 -8.54 -52.33 74.39
N TYR A 679 -7.80 -51.37 74.94
CA TYR A 679 -7.60 -50.07 74.29
C TYR A 679 -6.81 -50.20 72.98
N CYS A 680 -5.76 -51.03 72.96
CA CYS A 680 -5.01 -51.33 71.74
C CYS A 680 -5.87 -52.02 70.68
N LEU A 681 -6.73 -52.97 71.08
CA LEU A 681 -7.68 -53.63 70.19
C LEU A 681 -8.66 -52.63 69.59
N GLN A 682 -9.23 -51.74 70.41
CA GLN A 682 -10.15 -50.70 69.94
C GLN A 682 -9.48 -49.75 68.94
N GLN A 683 -8.23 -49.32 69.19
CA GLN A 683 -7.47 -48.50 68.23
C GLN A 683 -7.21 -49.26 66.92
N LYS A 684 -6.90 -50.56 66.99
CA LYS A 684 -6.70 -51.39 65.79
C LYS A 684 -7.99 -51.57 65.00
N ASP A 685 -9.12 -51.75 65.67
CA ASP A 685 -10.44 -51.84 65.01
C ASP A 685 -10.81 -50.53 64.31
N GLU A 686 -10.50 -49.38 64.92
CA GLU A 686 -10.72 -48.05 64.32
C GLU A 686 -9.81 -47.81 63.11
N LEU A 687 -8.55 -48.22 63.18
CA LEU A 687 -7.63 -48.19 62.03
C LEU A 687 -8.13 -49.08 60.87
N ILE A 688 -8.60 -50.29 61.17
CA ILE A 688 -9.17 -51.20 60.17
C ILE A 688 -10.44 -50.60 59.55
N ALA A 689 -11.29 -49.93 60.34
CA ALA A 689 -12.48 -49.26 59.83
C ALA A 689 -12.12 -48.10 58.89
N ASN A 690 -11.12 -47.30 59.25
CA ASN A 690 -10.61 -46.20 58.42
C ASN A 690 -9.97 -46.72 57.13
N GLU A 691 -9.21 -47.81 57.18
CA GLU A 691 -8.61 -48.45 56.01
C GLU A 691 -9.68 -48.98 55.05
N LYS A 692 -10.73 -49.64 55.58
CA LYS A 692 -11.87 -50.09 54.77
C LYS A 692 -12.63 -48.94 54.12
N LYS A 693 -12.78 -47.82 54.83
CA LYS A 693 -13.39 -46.60 54.28
C LYS A 693 -12.55 -46.05 53.13
N LEU A 694 -11.24 -45.90 53.34
CA LEU A 694 -10.31 -45.45 52.31
C LEU A 694 -10.33 -46.38 51.10
N GLN A 695 -10.38 -47.70 51.30
CA GLN A 695 -10.46 -48.68 50.23
C GLN A 695 -11.76 -48.54 49.40
N ASN A 696 -12.89 -48.27 50.06
CA ASN A 696 -14.17 -48.02 49.38
C ASN A 696 -14.15 -46.71 48.60
N ASP A 697 -13.59 -45.64 49.18
CA ASP A 697 -13.45 -44.34 48.51
C ASP A 697 -12.53 -44.45 47.28
N LEU A 698 -11.41 -45.19 47.41
CA LEU A 698 -10.50 -45.45 46.30
C LEU A 698 -11.19 -46.24 45.19
N LYS A 699 -11.99 -47.26 45.54
CA LYS A 699 -12.76 -48.05 44.59
C LYS A 699 -13.81 -47.20 43.86
N SER A 700 -14.53 -46.34 44.58
CA SER A 700 -15.49 -45.40 43.98
C SER A 700 -14.81 -44.44 43.00
N ASN A 701 -13.65 -43.91 43.37
CA ASN A 701 -12.87 -43.02 42.49
C ASN A 701 -12.38 -43.75 41.23
N VAL A 702 -11.91 -44.99 41.35
CA VAL A 702 -11.50 -45.81 40.19
C VAL A 702 -12.68 -46.08 39.26
N ASP A 703 -13.86 -46.40 39.81
CA ASP A 703 -15.07 -46.62 39.02
C ASP A 703 -15.53 -45.34 38.30
N GLU A 704 -15.43 -44.18 38.95
CA GLU A 704 -15.74 -42.87 38.35
C GLU A 704 -14.75 -42.50 37.25
N VAL A 705 -13.44 -42.66 37.48
CA VAL A 705 -12.40 -42.42 36.47
C VAL A 705 -12.58 -43.36 35.27
N SER A 706 -12.92 -44.63 35.51
CA SER A 706 -13.20 -45.61 34.46
C SER A 706 -14.40 -45.21 33.60
N LYS A 707 -15.51 -44.76 34.22
CA LYS A 707 -16.68 -44.23 33.50
C LYS A 707 -16.36 -42.97 32.70
N ASN A 708 -15.61 -42.04 33.28
CA ASN A 708 -15.18 -40.82 32.60
C ASN A 708 -14.26 -41.14 31.40
N HIS A 709 -13.32 -42.06 31.57
CA HIS A 709 -12.46 -42.53 30.48
C HIS A 709 -13.29 -43.14 29.34
N GLN A 710 -14.26 -43.99 29.66
CA GLN A 710 -15.15 -44.58 28.66
C GLN A 710 -15.95 -43.52 27.89
N ARG A 711 -16.48 -42.50 28.59
CA ARG A 711 -17.19 -41.39 27.95
C ARG A 711 -16.29 -40.60 26.99
N VAL A 712 -15.06 -40.28 27.42
CA VAL A 712 -14.08 -39.57 26.57
C VAL A 712 -13.71 -40.41 25.34
N VAL A 713 -13.55 -41.73 25.50
CA VAL A 713 -13.27 -42.63 24.36
C VAL A 713 -14.43 -42.68 23.37
N GLU A 714 -15.68 -42.63 23.83
CA GLU A 714 -16.86 -42.58 22.96
C GLU A 714 -17.00 -41.24 22.23
N GLU A 715 -16.74 -40.12 22.91
CA GLU A 715 -16.68 -38.78 22.32
C GLU A 715 -15.56 -38.68 21.26
N LEU A 716 -14.37 -39.23 21.54
CA LEU A 716 -13.26 -39.28 20.58
C LEU A 716 -13.59 -40.15 19.36
N LYS A 717 -14.32 -41.25 19.54
CA LYS A 717 -14.80 -42.07 18.42
C LYS A 717 -15.81 -41.33 17.56
N ALA A 718 -16.77 -40.64 18.18
CA ALA A 718 -17.78 -39.86 17.45
C ALA A 718 -17.14 -38.72 16.64
N THR A 719 -16.21 -37.98 17.24
CA THR A 719 -15.46 -36.91 16.55
C THR A 719 -14.60 -37.45 15.41
N THR A 720 -13.95 -38.61 15.59
CA THR A 720 -13.18 -39.26 14.52
C THR A 720 -14.07 -39.68 13.34
N VAL A 721 -15.31 -40.12 13.59
CA VAL A 721 -16.28 -40.46 12.52
C VAL A 721 -16.72 -39.19 11.79
N ALA A 722 -17.10 -38.13 12.51
CA ALA A 722 -17.48 -36.85 11.90
C ALA A 722 -16.35 -36.27 11.03
N GLN A 723 -15.10 -36.29 11.50
CA GLN A 723 -13.93 -35.86 10.74
C GLN A 723 -13.70 -36.69 9.47
N LYS A 724 -14.01 -37.99 9.49
CA LYS A 724 -13.92 -38.84 8.29
C LYS A 724 -15.00 -38.50 7.27
N GLU A 725 -16.22 -38.21 7.70
CA GLU A 725 -17.31 -37.79 6.83
C GLU A 725 -17.02 -36.42 6.18
N GLU A 726 -16.53 -35.45 6.96
CA GLU A 726 -16.08 -34.15 6.45
C GLU A 726 -14.94 -34.28 5.44
N LEU A 727 -13.97 -35.16 5.71
CA LEU A 727 -12.87 -35.45 4.80
C LEU A 727 -13.38 -36.04 3.47
N GLU A 728 -14.38 -36.91 3.53
CA GLU A 728 -14.95 -37.52 2.31
C GLU A 728 -15.73 -36.49 1.48
N ILE A 729 -16.53 -35.63 2.12
CA ILE A 729 -17.20 -34.49 1.47
C ILE A 729 -16.17 -33.55 0.83
N ALA A 730 -15.05 -33.29 1.49
CA ALA A 730 -13.98 -32.46 0.96
C ALA A 730 -13.29 -33.08 -0.26
N LYS A 731 -13.07 -34.41 -0.27
CA LYS A 731 -12.54 -35.13 -1.44
C LYS A 731 -13.49 -35.08 -2.64
N ASP A 732 -14.80 -35.19 -2.39
CA ASP A 732 -15.80 -35.11 -3.45
C ASP A 732 -15.85 -33.70 -4.07
N LYS A 733 -15.84 -32.65 -3.24
CA LYS A 733 -15.73 -31.26 -3.69
C LYS A 733 -14.45 -31.02 -4.49
N LEU A 734 -13.32 -31.54 -4.02
CA LEU A 734 -12.04 -31.41 -4.72
C LEU A 734 -12.05 -32.14 -6.07
N SER A 735 -12.72 -33.29 -6.15
CA SER A 735 -12.92 -34.04 -7.41
C SER A 735 -13.88 -33.34 -8.37
N GLN A 736 -14.86 -32.59 -7.86
CA GLN A 736 -15.72 -31.72 -8.67
C GLN A 736 -14.93 -30.52 -9.23
N LEU A 737 -14.21 -29.79 -8.37
CA LEU A 737 -13.39 -28.64 -8.77
C LEU A 737 -12.33 -29.01 -9.81
N ARG A 738 -11.74 -30.21 -9.72
CA ARG A 738 -10.82 -30.72 -10.75
C ARG A 738 -11.49 -30.91 -12.10
N ARG A 739 -12.74 -31.37 -12.15
CA ARG A 739 -13.50 -31.53 -13.40
C ARG A 739 -13.88 -30.17 -14.00
N GLU A 740 -14.32 -29.24 -13.17
CA GLU A 740 -14.62 -27.87 -13.59
C GLU A 740 -13.37 -27.16 -14.12
N LYS A 741 -12.22 -27.32 -13.45
CA LYS A 741 -10.94 -26.79 -13.93
C LYS A 741 -10.59 -27.31 -15.34
N VAL A 742 -10.71 -28.62 -15.58
CA VAL A 742 -10.44 -29.21 -16.90
C VAL A 742 -11.42 -28.69 -17.97
N ALA A 743 -12.69 -28.50 -17.62
CA ALA A 743 -13.68 -27.93 -18.55
C ALA A 743 -13.32 -26.48 -18.93
N VAL A 744 -12.92 -25.66 -17.96
CA VAL A 744 -12.46 -24.29 -18.20
C VAL A 744 -11.16 -24.26 -19.02
N GLU A 745 -10.22 -25.16 -18.76
CA GLU A 745 -9.00 -25.30 -19.57
C GLU A 745 -9.31 -25.66 -21.04
N GLN A 746 -10.30 -26.53 -21.28
CA GLN A 746 -10.75 -26.87 -22.63
C GLN A 746 -11.45 -25.70 -23.33
N GLU A 747 -12.30 -24.95 -22.61
CA GLU A 747 -12.96 -23.76 -23.15
C GLU A 747 -11.95 -22.66 -23.49
N ASN A 748 -10.97 -22.41 -22.61
CA ASN A 748 -9.88 -21.47 -22.88
C ASN A 748 -9.03 -21.88 -24.08
N ALA A 749 -8.73 -23.18 -24.24
CA ALA A 749 -8.01 -23.68 -25.41
C ALA A 749 -8.79 -23.41 -26.70
N LYS A 750 -10.12 -23.61 -26.69
CA LYS A 750 -10.99 -23.30 -27.82
C LYS A 750 -11.05 -21.81 -28.14
N LEU A 751 -11.19 -20.96 -27.13
CA LEU A 751 -11.20 -19.50 -27.31
C LEU A 751 -9.87 -18.97 -27.86
N LEU A 752 -8.74 -19.59 -27.49
CA LEU A 752 -7.43 -19.26 -28.07
C LEU A 752 -7.33 -19.67 -29.55
N GLU A 753 -7.90 -20.82 -29.93
CA GLU A 753 -7.98 -21.25 -31.32
C GLU A 753 -8.86 -20.29 -32.15
N ASP A 754 -10.02 -19.91 -31.62
CA ASP A 754 -10.93 -18.94 -32.26
C ASP A 754 -10.28 -17.55 -32.41
N LEU A 755 -9.56 -17.08 -31.38
CA LEU A 755 -8.79 -15.82 -31.44
C LEU A 755 -7.70 -15.88 -32.52
N SER A 756 -6.93 -16.97 -32.58
CA SER A 756 -5.90 -17.17 -33.60
C SER A 756 -6.51 -17.16 -35.01
N ALA A 757 -7.66 -17.81 -35.21
CA ALA A 757 -8.36 -17.81 -36.49
C ALA A 757 -8.83 -16.39 -36.90
N MET A 758 -9.36 -15.62 -35.95
CA MET A 758 -9.77 -14.23 -36.19
C MET A 758 -8.60 -13.29 -36.46
N GLU A 759 -7.43 -13.54 -35.86
CA GLU A 759 -6.20 -12.82 -36.15
C GLU A 759 -5.69 -13.11 -37.57
N GLU A 760 -5.73 -14.37 -38.00
CA GLU A 760 -5.39 -14.76 -39.38
C GLU A 760 -6.34 -14.13 -40.40
N GLU A 761 -7.65 -14.11 -40.14
CA GLU A 761 -8.63 -13.47 -41.02
C GLU A 761 -8.41 -11.94 -41.10
N ASN A 762 -8.17 -11.28 -39.96
CA ASN A 762 -7.82 -9.86 -39.94
C ASN A 762 -6.53 -9.57 -40.71
N GLN A 763 -5.53 -10.45 -40.61
CA GLN A 763 -4.29 -10.29 -41.34
C GLN A 763 -4.52 -10.42 -42.85
N LYS A 764 -5.35 -11.40 -43.26
CA LYS A 764 -5.73 -11.58 -44.66
C LYS A 764 -6.49 -10.37 -45.21
N LEU A 765 -7.43 -9.83 -44.45
CA LEU A 765 -8.15 -8.60 -44.82
C LEU A 765 -7.22 -7.39 -44.92
N LYS A 766 -6.25 -7.26 -44.02
CA LYS A 766 -5.22 -6.20 -44.11
C LYS A 766 -4.38 -6.34 -45.37
N ASP A 767 -4.04 -7.56 -45.76
CA ASP A 767 -3.27 -7.83 -46.97
C ASP A 767 -4.10 -7.55 -48.25
N ASP A 768 -5.40 -7.88 -48.24
CA ASP A 768 -6.33 -7.62 -49.35
C ASP A 768 -6.67 -6.12 -49.51
N ILE A 769 -6.78 -5.38 -48.40
CA ILE A 769 -7.07 -3.93 -48.40
C ILE A 769 -5.81 -3.12 -48.75
N ARG A 770 -4.61 -3.70 -48.69
CA ARG A 770 -3.36 -2.96 -48.92
C ARG A 770 -3.31 -2.42 -50.35
N PRO A 771 -3.47 -1.10 -50.57
CA PRO A 771 -3.42 -0.55 -51.91
C PRO A 771 -2.01 -0.75 -52.48
N PRO A 772 -1.85 -1.06 -53.77
CA PRO A 772 -0.53 -1.08 -54.39
C PRO A 772 0.09 0.30 -54.20
N ILE A 773 1.28 0.35 -53.60
CA ILE A 773 2.04 1.58 -53.36
C ILE A 773 2.26 2.26 -54.71
N LYS A 774 1.49 3.31 -54.98
CA LYS A 774 1.40 3.96 -56.30
C LYS A 774 2.44 5.05 -56.44
N THR A 775 2.99 5.56 -55.33
CA THR A 775 3.95 6.68 -55.36
C THR A 775 5.23 6.43 -54.55
N GLN A 776 6.31 7.12 -54.94
CA GLN A 776 7.61 7.03 -54.28
C GLN A 776 7.58 7.61 -52.84
N LEU A 777 6.63 8.51 -52.57
CA LEU A 777 6.41 9.12 -51.26
C LEU A 777 5.75 8.13 -50.30
N GLU A 778 4.72 7.41 -50.76
CA GLU A 778 4.11 6.30 -50.02
C GLU A 778 5.15 5.23 -49.67
N ARG A 779 6.05 4.90 -50.60
CA ARG A 779 7.11 3.91 -50.35
C ARG A 779 8.07 4.35 -49.23
N ARG A 780 8.42 5.64 -49.15
CA ARG A 780 9.27 6.20 -48.07
C ARG A 780 8.52 6.30 -46.74
N PHE A 781 7.23 6.63 -46.77
CA PHE A 781 6.39 6.63 -45.57
C PHE A 781 6.25 5.21 -45.01
N GLU A 782 6.03 4.23 -45.87
CA GLU A 782 5.93 2.81 -45.47
C GLU A 782 7.26 2.27 -44.96
N GLU A 783 8.38 2.67 -45.57
CA GLU A 783 9.72 2.34 -45.07
C GLU A 783 9.98 2.97 -43.70
N SER A 784 9.53 4.21 -43.47
CA SER A 784 9.64 4.88 -42.16
C SER A 784 8.76 4.21 -41.10
N ARG A 785 7.52 3.84 -41.45
CA ARG A 785 6.64 3.02 -40.59
C ARG A 785 7.29 1.69 -40.26
N TYR A 786 7.86 1.00 -41.24
CA TYR A 786 8.52 -0.29 -41.03
C TYR A 786 9.71 -0.16 -40.06
N ARG A 787 10.58 0.84 -40.26
CA ARG A 787 11.71 1.10 -39.35
C ARG A 787 11.24 1.45 -37.93
N LEU A 788 10.18 2.25 -37.81
CA LEU A 788 9.58 2.55 -36.51
C LEU A 788 9.02 1.29 -35.85
N ASN A 789 8.34 0.43 -36.61
CA ASN A 789 7.77 -0.80 -36.09
C ASN A 789 8.85 -1.80 -35.64
N CYS A 790 9.95 -1.92 -36.40
CA CYS A 790 11.12 -2.69 -35.97
C CYS A 790 11.73 -2.13 -34.67
N ALA A 791 11.85 -0.80 -34.56
CA ALA A 791 12.36 -0.18 -33.35
C ALA A 791 11.44 -0.43 -32.13
N LEU A 792 10.12 -0.33 -32.31
CA LEU A 792 9.14 -0.64 -31.27
C LEU A 792 9.18 -2.12 -30.88
N GLN A 793 9.32 -3.03 -31.84
CA GLN A 793 9.47 -4.46 -31.55
C GLN A 793 10.73 -4.75 -30.73
N THR A 794 11.85 -4.12 -31.06
CA THR A 794 13.08 -4.20 -30.24
C THR A 794 12.89 -3.61 -28.83
N VAL A 795 12.08 -2.56 -28.68
CA VAL A 795 11.73 -2.02 -27.35
C VAL A 795 10.92 -3.04 -26.56
N HIS A 796 9.89 -3.67 -27.15
CA HIS A 796 9.11 -4.71 -26.48
C HIS A 796 9.98 -5.93 -26.07
N GLU A 797 10.91 -6.36 -26.93
CA GLU A 797 11.85 -7.43 -26.59
C GLU A 797 12.71 -7.07 -25.36
N TYR A 798 13.18 -5.83 -25.27
CA TYR A 798 13.90 -5.36 -24.09
C TYR A 798 13.01 -5.24 -22.85
N GLU A 799 11.75 -4.82 -23.00
CA GLU A 799 10.79 -4.78 -21.89
C GLU A 799 10.51 -6.18 -21.34
N ASP A 800 10.32 -7.17 -22.21
CA ASP A 800 10.16 -8.57 -21.83
C ASP A 800 11.40 -9.12 -21.11
N GLU A 801 12.60 -8.77 -21.59
CA GLU A 801 13.85 -9.16 -20.93
C GLU A 801 14.01 -8.48 -19.56
N ILE A 802 13.60 -7.22 -19.41
CA ILE A 802 13.56 -6.52 -18.11
C ILE A 802 12.57 -7.22 -17.17
N VAL A 803 11.38 -7.61 -17.63
CA VAL A 803 10.40 -8.34 -16.81
C VAL A 803 10.97 -9.70 -16.36
N LYS A 804 11.65 -10.41 -17.26
CA LYS A 804 12.32 -11.68 -16.93
C LYS A 804 13.42 -11.49 -15.88
N LEU A 805 14.25 -10.46 -16.02
CA LEU A 805 15.30 -10.12 -15.05
C LEU A 805 14.72 -9.71 -13.70
N ARG A 806 13.61 -8.96 -13.67
CA ARG A 806 12.89 -8.62 -12.42
C ARG A 806 12.35 -9.87 -11.73
N ARG A 807 11.80 -10.83 -12.48
CA ARG A 807 11.34 -12.11 -11.93
C ARG A 807 12.50 -12.90 -11.32
N GLN A 808 13.64 -12.94 -11.99
CA GLN A 808 14.86 -13.58 -11.46
C GLN A 808 15.37 -12.89 -10.20
N LEU A 809 15.34 -11.56 -10.14
CA LEU A 809 15.70 -10.81 -8.93
C LEU A 809 14.79 -11.16 -7.75
N ALA A 810 13.46 -11.21 -7.95
CA ALA A 810 12.53 -11.63 -6.90
C ALA A 810 12.78 -13.09 -6.44
N GLU A 811 13.12 -14.00 -7.37
CA GLU A 811 13.56 -15.36 -7.03
C GLU A 811 14.88 -15.39 -6.23
N PHE A 812 15.79 -14.44 -6.46
CA PHE A 812 17.01 -14.33 -5.66
C PHE A 812 16.75 -13.73 -4.28
N GLU A 813 15.86 -12.75 -4.16
CA GLU A 813 15.47 -12.14 -2.89
C GLU A 813 14.81 -13.18 -1.96
N THR A 814 13.86 -13.95 -2.49
CA THR A 814 13.23 -15.06 -1.75
C THR A 814 14.24 -16.12 -1.30
N LYS A 815 15.20 -16.50 -2.15
CA LYS A 815 16.31 -17.40 -1.75
C LYS A 815 17.20 -16.78 -0.67
N LEU A 816 17.35 -15.46 -0.65
CA LEU A 816 18.13 -14.73 0.34
C LEU A 816 17.41 -14.71 1.70
N GLU A 817 16.09 -14.56 1.70
CA GLU A 817 15.24 -14.71 2.88
C GLU A 817 15.31 -16.14 3.44
N ASP A 818 15.21 -17.16 2.58
CA ASP A 818 15.38 -18.56 2.98
C ASP A 818 16.76 -18.80 3.61
N ARG A 819 17.81 -18.19 3.04
CA ARG A 819 19.16 -18.26 3.61
C ARG A 819 19.25 -17.57 4.96
N SER A 820 18.62 -16.41 5.14
CA SER A 820 18.54 -15.71 6.44
C SER A 820 17.85 -16.58 7.49
N LYS A 821 16.77 -17.27 7.10
CA LYS A 821 16.07 -18.22 7.97
C LYS A 821 16.97 -19.40 8.37
N ILE A 822 17.69 -19.99 7.41
CA ILE A 822 18.67 -21.05 7.68
C ILE A 822 19.79 -20.54 8.60
N GLU A 823 20.29 -19.32 8.42
CA GLU A 823 21.31 -18.73 9.28
C GLU A 823 20.80 -18.51 10.72
N SER A 824 19.54 -18.12 10.88
CA SER A 824 18.85 -18.04 12.18
C SER A 824 18.73 -19.42 12.84
N ASP A 825 18.30 -20.44 12.11
CA ASP A 825 18.20 -21.82 12.60
C ASP A 825 19.57 -22.37 13.01
N PHE A 826 20.63 -22.05 12.26
CA PHE A 826 22.01 -22.38 12.62
C PHE A 826 22.50 -21.65 13.87
N ALA A 827 22.04 -20.42 14.11
CA ALA A 827 22.37 -19.69 15.33
C ALA A 827 21.68 -20.34 16.54
N GLN A 828 20.41 -20.71 16.42
CA GLN A 828 19.67 -21.44 17.46
C GLN A 828 20.28 -22.80 17.76
N LEU A 829 20.67 -23.56 16.72
CA LEU A 829 21.37 -24.84 16.89
C LEU A 829 22.72 -24.68 17.59
N ARG A 830 23.47 -23.61 17.28
CA ARG A 830 24.72 -23.29 17.98
C ARG A 830 24.50 -22.95 19.44
N GLU A 831 23.46 -22.18 19.75
CA GLU A 831 23.13 -21.85 21.14
C GLU A 831 22.72 -23.11 21.92
N TYR A 832 21.87 -23.96 21.34
CA TYR A 832 21.48 -25.24 21.93
C TYR A 832 22.70 -26.16 22.16
N SER A 833 23.61 -26.25 21.18
CA SER A 833 24.87 -26.99 21.32
C SER A 833 25.73 -26.45 22.47
N GLN A 834 25.83 -25.12 22.61
CA GLN A 834 26.58 -24.48 23.69
C GLN A 834 25.94 -24.74 25.07
N GLN A 835 24.60 -24.79 25.14
CA GLN A 835 23.89 -25.17 26.36
C GLN A 835 24.17 -26.64 26.74
N LEU A 836 24.16 -27.55 25.77
CA LEU A 836 24.54 -28.95 25.99
C LEU A 836 25.99 -29.08 26.45
N GLU A 837 26.93 -28.36 25.84
CA GLU A 837 28.33 -28.34 26.28
C GLU A 837 28.47 -27.86 27.72
N LYS A 838 27.75 -26.81 28.12
CA LYS A 838 27.72 -26.33 29.52
C LYS A 838 27.15 -27.40 30.47
N GLN A 839 26.09 -28.09 30.08
CA GLN A 839 25.52 -29.19 30.87
C GLN A 839 26.52 -30.35 31.01
N PHE A 840 27.18 -30.76 29.94
CA PHE A 840 28.20 -31.81 29.99
C PHE A 840 29.42 -31.40 30.81
N ALA A 841 29.88 -30.16 30.70
CA ALA A 841 30.95 -29.64 31.56
C ALA A 841 30.55 -29.71 33.04
N THR A 842 29.32 -29.31 33.38
CA THR A 842 28.81 -29.35 34.75
C THR A 842 28.72 -30.80 35.27
N GLN A 843 28.22 -31.73 34.44
CA GLN A 843 28.19 -33.15 34.77
C GLN A 843 29.60 -33.74 34.94
N SER A 844 30.57 -33.35 34.10
CA SER A 844 31.97 -33.77 34.24
C SER A 844 32.56 -33.29 35.56
N HIS A 845 32.34 -32.02 35.92
CA HIS A 845 32.80 -31.47 37.20
C HIS A 845 32.17 -32.21 38.39
N LEU A 846 30.88 -32.54 38.32
CA LEU A 846 30.19 -33.33 39.35
C LEU A 846 30.80 -34.73 39.47
N ILE A 847 31.05 -35.39 38.33
CA ILE A 847 31.68 -36.71 38.29
C ILE A 847 33.08 -36.67 38.90
N ASP A 848 33.88 -35.65 38.57
CA ASP A 848 35.23 -35.54 39.11
C ASP A 848 35.23 -35.22 40.61
N ALA A 849 34.30 -34.39 41.09
CA ALA A 849 34.08 -34.17 42.52
C ALA A 849 33.65 -35.46 43.25
N LEU A 850 32.78 -36.27 42.65
CA LEU A 850 32.37 -37.56 43.20
C LEU A 850 33.52 -38.58 43.20
N LYS A 851 34.33 -38.64 42.13
CA LYS A 851 35.54 -39.48 42.08
C LYS A 851 36.52 -39.09 43.19
N GLU A 852 36.75 -37.79 43.40
CA GLU A 852 37.64 -37.33 44.46
C GLU A 852 37.11 -37.76 45.84
N LYS A 853 35.81 -37.60 46.11
CA LYS A 853 35.18 -38.09 47.35
C LYS A 853 35.33 -39.61 47.52
N ILE A 854 35.17 -40.39 46.45
CA ILE A 854 35.36 -41.85 46.49
C ILE A 854 36.82 -42.21 46.79
N ILE A 855 37.78 -41.52 46.17
CA ILE A 855 39.21 -41.71 46.43
C ILE A 855 39.54 -41.36 47.89
N GLN A 856 39.00 -40.26 48.41
CA GLN A 856 39.16 -39.86 49.81
C GLN A 856 38.56 -40.90 50.76
N HIS A 857 37.34 -41.38 50.48
CA HIS A 857 36.70 -42.43 51.27
C HIS A 857 37.50 -43.74 51.24
N LYS A 858 38.07 -44.09 50.09
CA LYS A 858 38.95 -45.25 49.96
C LYS A 858 40.23 -45.08 50.79
N LYS A 859 40.91 -43.94 50.69
CA LYS A 859 42.09 -43.63 51.52
C LYS A 859 41.78 -43.75 53.01
N PHE A 860 40.61 -43.27 53.44
CA PHE A 860 40.16 -43.40 54.81
C PHE A 860 39.86 -44.86 55.21
N THR A 861 39.25 -45.63 54.32
CA THR A 861 38.97 -47.07 54.55
C THR A 861 40.27 -47.89 54.61
N ASP A 862 41.21 -47.62 53.70
CA ASP A 862 42.54 -48.25 53.68
C ASP A 862 43.32 -47.89 54.95
N PHE A 863 43.20 -46.63 55.43
CA PHE A 863 43.76 -46.19 56.70
C PHE A 863 43.15 -46.96 57.90
N LEU A 864 41.82 -47.09 57.97
CA LEU A 864 41.16 -47.86 59.04
C LEU A 864 41.59 -49.34 59.00
N SER A 865 41.70 -49.92 57.81
CA SER A 865 42.11 -51.31 57.62
C SER A 865 43.56 -51.54 58.07
N ALA A 866 44.47 -50.62 57.72
CA ALA A 866 45.86 -50.65 58.17
C ALA A 866 45.97 -50.48 59.70
N ALA A 867 45.18 -49.58 60.29
CA ALA A 867 45.14 -49.37 61.73
C ALA A 867 44.61 -50.60 62.49
N THR A 868 43.74 -51.42 61.87
CA THR A 868 43.25 -52.68 62.48
C THR A 868 44.19 -53.86 62.29
N ASP A 869 44.96 -53.90 61.19
CA ASP A 869 45.85 -55.03 60.85
C ASP A 869 47.20 -54.98 61.61
N ASP A 870 47.65 -53.79 62.04
CA ASP A 870 48.92 -53.61 62.76
C ASP A 870 48.95 -54.25 64.18
N GLY A 871 47.84 -54.85 64.65
CA GLY A 871 47.79 -55.56 65.94
C GLY A 871 48.03 -54.66 67.16
N GLU A 872 47.99 -53.33 66.98
CA GLU A 872 48.17 -52.35 68.04
C GLU A 872 46.93 -52.31 68.94
N HIS A 873 47.09 -52.64 70.21
CA HIS A 873 45.99 -52.81 71.18
C HIS A 873 45.74 -51.58 72.07
N SER A 874 46.36 -50.43 71.77
CA SER A 874 46.13 -49.19 72.52
C SER A 874 45.31 -48.21 71.69
N CYS A 875 44.15 -47.79 72.22
CA CYS A 875 43.33 -46.73 71.61
C CYS A 875 44.10 -45.41 71.41
N GLU A 876 45.15 -45.17 72.19
CA GLU A 876 45.97 -43.97 72.11
C GLU A 876 46.79 -43.92 70.80
N ASP A 877 47.31 -45.06 70.34
CA ASP A 877 48.09 -45.14 69.09
C ASP A 877 47.20 -44.95 67.86
N ILE A 878 45.96 -45.46 67.92
CA ILE A 878 44.93 -45.27 66.88
C ILE A 878 44.49 -43.80 66.85
N GLU A 879 44.29 -43.14 67.99
CA GLU A 879 43.96 -41.71 68.06
C GLU A 879 45.06 -40.84 67.44
N GLU A 880 46.34 -41.13 67.72
CA GLU A 880 47.46 -40.36 67.18
C GLU A 880 47.62 -40.57 65.66
N LYS A 881 47.46 -41.81 65.16
CA LYS A 881 47.43 -42.08 63.71
C LYS A 881 46.24 -41.38 63.04
N LEU A 882 45.06 -41.35 63.68
CA LEU A 882 43.89 -40.63 63.18
C LEU A 882 44.16 -39.13 63.12
N GLU A 883 44.91 -38.59 64.07
CA GLU A 883 45.28 -37.18 64.13
C GLU A 883 46.20 -36.75 62.99
N ARG A 884 47.24 -37.53 62.74
CA ARG A 884 48.13 -37.29 61.59
C ARG A 884 47.38 -37.44 60.27
N PHE A 885 46.42 -38.38 60.17
CA PHE A 885 45.56 -38.51 58.99
C PHE A 885 44.68 -37.26 58.80
N CYS A 886 44.04 -36.75 59.87
CA CYS A 886 43.24 -35.51 59.83
C CYS A 886 44.07 -34.28 59.42
N GLU A 887 45.31 -34.17 59.89
CA GLU A 887 46.20 -33.06 59.55
C GLU A 887 46.71 -33.13 58.10
N SER A 888 46.77 -34.33 57.53
CA SER A 888 47.14 -34.54 56.12
C SER A 888 46.02 -34.20 55.13
N GLN A 889 44.77 -34.11 55.58
CA GLN A 889 43.63 -33.73 54.75
C GLN A 889 43.55 -32.20 54.64
N GLN A 890 43.67 -31.66 53.43
CA GLN A 890 43.56 -30.21 53.17
C GLN A 890 42.12 -29.71 53.09
N ASP A 891 41.13 -30.61 53.02
CA ASP A 891 39.72 -30.27 52.82
C ASP A 891 38.96 -30.20 54.15
N GLU A 892 38.41 -29.02 54.49
CA GLU A 892 37.75 -28.74 55.78
C GLU A 892 36.54 -29.63 56.05
N GLY A 893 35.78 -30.00 55.00
CA GLY A 893 34.58 -30.84 55.15
C GLY A 893 34.88 -32.28 55.56
N ASN A 894 36.04 -32.82 55.15
CA ASN A 894 36.47 -34.15 55.60
C ASN A 894 36.98 -34.12 57.04
N ARG A 895 37.59 -32.99 57.43
CA ARG A 895 38.13 -32.80 58.79
C ARG A 895 37.03 -32.90 59.84
N GLU A 896 35.85 -32.33 59.58
CA GLU A 896 34.68 -32.45 60.45
C GLU A 896 34.20 -33.89 60.63
N SER A 897 34.10 -34.65 59.54
CA SER A 897 33.67 -36.06 59.55
C SER A 897 34.62 -36.92 60.40
N THR A 898 35.93 -36.73 60.22
CA THR A 898 36.96 -37.42 61.00
C THR A 898 37.01 -36.97 62.47
N ASN A 899 36.74 -35.69 62.75
CA ASN A 899 36.64 -35.18 64.13
C ASN A 899 35.45 -35.77 64.88
N LEU A 900 34.34 -36.03 64.17
CA LEU A 900 33.16 -36.69 64.71
C LEU A 900 33.45 -38.16 65.06
N LEU A 901 34.22 -38.84 64.22
CA LEU A 901 34.70 -40.20 64.48
C LEU A 901 35.68 -40.26 65.65
N ARG A 902 36.57 -39.26 65.78
CA ARG A 902 37.46 -39.12 66.94
C ARG A 902 36.68 -38.93 68.24
N ARG A 903 35.58 -38.16 68.21
CA ARG A 903 34.65 -38.04 69.35
C ARG A 903 34.00 -39.37 69.70
N LEU A 904 33.64 -40.19 68.71
CA LEU A 904 33.08 -41.53 68.91
C LEU A 904 34.08 -42.52 69.54
N ILE A 905 35.36 -42.48 69.12
CA ILE A 905 36.41 -43.38 69.65
C ILE A 905 36.78 -43.04 71.10
N ARG A 906 36.74 -41.76 71.50
CA ARG A 906 36.99 -41.33 72.90
C ARG A 906 35.93 -41.76 73.91
N VAL A 907 34.78 -42.26 73.46
CA VAL A 907 33.76 -42.81 74.36
C VAL A 907 34.21 -44.20 74.81
N ARG A 908 35.00 -44.27 75.88
CA ARG A 908 35.46 -45.52 76.52
C ARG A 908 34.26 -46.42 76.88
N PRO A 909 34.30 -47.73 76.59
CA PRO A 909 33.30 -48.66 77.11
C PRO A 909 33.58 -48.92 78.59
N TYR A 910 32.78 -48.34 79.47
CA TYR A 910 32.71 -48.80 80.86
C TYR A 910 31.98 -50.14 80.89
N ASN A 911 32.70 -51.20 81.23
CA ASN A 911 32.12 -52.48 81.62
C ASN A 911 31.29 -52.29 82.89
N SER A 912 29.99 -52.57 82.85
CA SER A 912 29.24 -53.25 83.90
C SER A 912 27.79 -53.47 83.49
N ALA A 913 27.44 -54.75 83.40
CA ALA A 913 26.14 -55.40 83.36
C ALA A 913 24.88 -54.63 83.83
N ASP A 914 23.82 -54.91 83.07
CA ASP A 914 22.43 -55.14 83.48
C ASP A 914 21.48 -53.94 83.62
N SER A 915 20.81 -53.60 82.52
CA SER A 915 19.34 -53.70 82.36
C SER A 915 18.89 -52.82 81.19
N GLY A 916 18.05 -53.39 80.32
CA GLY A 916 17.64 -52.76 79.07
C GLY A 916 16.56 -51.71 79.27
N GLU A 917 16.77 -50.54 78.67
CA GLU A 917 15.69 -49.67 78.20
C GLU A 917 16.26 -48.75 77.10
N TRP A 918 15.97 -49.10 75.86
CA TRP A 918 16.26 -48.26 74.69
C TRP A 918 15.21 -47.17 74.58
N LEU A 919 15.59 -45.90 74.78
CA LEU A 919 14.80 -44.75 74.34
C LEU A 919 15.65 -43.85 73.45
N SER A 920 15.25 -43.82 72.18
CA SER A 920 15.68 -42.87 71.15
C SER A 920 15.46 -41.44 71.61
N ASN A 921 16.54 -40.65 71.72
CA ASN A 921 16.52 -39.20 71.72
C ASN A 921 17.81 -38.69 71.07
N SER A 922 17.74 -38.37 69.78
CA SER A 922 18.76 -37.57 69.11
C SER A 922 18.10 -36.70 68.05
N SER A 923 17.82 -35.45 68.42
CA SER A 923 17.69 -34.34 67.48
C SER A 923 17.82 -33.03 68.25
N GLU A 924 19.04 -32.58 68.53
CA GLU A 924 19.39 -31.15 68.52
C GLU A 924 20.89 -30.89 68.73
N ALA A 925 21.34 -29.76 68.19
CA ALA A 925 22.62 -29.07 68.36
C ALA A 925 23.75 -29.36 67.35
N LEU A 926 23.56 -28.89 66.11
CA LEU A 926 24.61 -28.13 65.42
C LEU A 926 24.41 -26.66 65.75
N ALA A 927 25.25 -26.14 66.63
CA ALA A 927 25.41 -24.71 66.85
C ALA A 927 26.24 -24.13 65.71
N SER A 928 25.64 -23.28 64.88
CA SER A 928 26.36 -22.36 64.00
C SER A 928 26.90 -21.19 64.83
N LEU A 929 28.22 -20.98 64.77
CA LEU A 929 28.84 -19.70 65.05
C LEU A 929 28.25 -18.66 64.08
N ASP A 930 27.55 -17.66 64.60
CA ASP A 930 27.42 -16.36 63.94
C ASP A 930 27.40 -15.28 65.03
N GLU A 931 28.61 -14.89 65.48
CA GLU A 931 28.79 -13.59 66.14
C GLU A 931 28.76 -12.52 65.05
N ARG A 932 27.58 -11.98 64.78
CA ARG A 932 27.45 -10.66 64.16
C ARG A 932 26.73 -9.74 65.13
N HIS A 933 27.35 -8.59 65.35
CA HIS A 933 26.77 -7.48 66.08
C HIS A 933 25.51 -6.98 65.35
N ASP A 934 24.34 -7.27 65.92
CA ASP A 934 23.08 -6.65 65.51
C ASP A 934 23.13 -5.16 65.87
N LEU A 935 23.30 -4.33 64.85
CA LEU A 935 22.73 -2.98 64.82
C LEU A 935 21.28 -3.14 64.36
N SER A 936 20.33 -2.64 65.15
CA SER A 936 18.91 -2.81 64.87
C SER A 936 18.51 -2.15 63.54
N ASP A 937 17.79 -2.89 62.69
CA ASP A 937 17.25 -2.39 61.42
C ASP A 937 16.27 -1.23 61.62
N ASP A 938 15.70 -1.08 62.82
CA ASP A 938 14.85 0.06 63.19
C ASP A 938 15.63 1.39 63.22
N ASP A 939 16.94 1.36 63.52
CA ASP A 939 17.79 2.56 63.47
C ASP A 939 18.21 2.92 62.04
N ILE A 940 18.25 1.95 61.12
CA ILE A 940 18.62 2.15 59.71
C ILE A 940 17.41 2.63 58.88
N GLU A 941 16.20 2.13 59.17
CA GLU A 941 14.93 2.58 58.59
C GLU A 941 14.62 4.03 59.02
N ALA A 942 14.96 4.41 60.27
CA ALA A 942 14.84 5.78 60.78
C ALA A 942 15.82 6.77 60.12
N ALA A 943 17.00 6.31 59.69
CA ALA A 943 17.97 7.11 58.95
C ALA A 943 17.56 7.34 57.48
N ARG A 944 16.95 6.33 56.82
CA ARG A 944 16.45 6.45 55.44
C ARG A 944 15.25 7.38 55.31
N ARG A 945 14.34 7.39 56.30
CA ARG A 945 13.19 8.32 56.32
C ARG A 945 13.60 9.79 56.49
N LYS A 946 14.78 10.09 57.05
CA LYS A 946 15.32 11.46 57.13
C LYS A 946 15.98 11.96 55.83
N GLN A 947 16.41 11.07 54.93
CA GLN A 947 17.07 11.46 53.68
C GLN A 947 16.07 11.83 52.57
N ILE A 948 14.90 11.20 52.53
CA ILE A 948 13.88 11.40 51.49
C ILE A 948 13.15 12.75 51.62
N ILE A 949 13.11 13.35 52.82
CA ILE A 949 12.48 14.66 53.06
C ILE A 949 13.39 15.83 52.62
N LYS A 950 14.67 15.58 52.27
CA LYS A 950 15.62 16.65 51.90
C LYS A 950 15.75 16.89 50.38
N ASN A 951 15.22 16.00 49.53
CA ASN A 951 15.34 16.10 48.07
C ASN A 951 14.06 16.57 47.34
N THR A 952 13.03 17.03 48.07
CA THR A 952 11.78 17.58 47.49
C THR A 952 11.60 19.08 47.75
N ARG A 953 12.70 19.82 47.93
CA ARG A 953 12.72 21.29 47.82
C ARG A 953 13.97 21.74 47.05
N GLY A 954 13.78 21.88 45.74
CA GLY A 954 14.71 22.43 44.76
C GLY A 954 13.97 22.54 43.44
#